data_AF-A0A935ZXF4-F1
#
_entry.id   AF-A0A935ZXF4-F1
#
_cell.length_a   1.000
_cell.length_b   1.000
_cell.length_c   1.000
_cell.angle_alpha   90.00
_cell.angle_beta   90.00
_cell.angle_gamma   90.00
#
_symmetry.space_group_name_H-M   'P 1'
#
loop_
_entity.id
_entity.type
_entity.pdbx_description
1 polymer ?
#
loop_
_entity_poly.entity_id
_entity_poly.type
_entity_poly.pdbx_seq_one_letter_code
_entity_poly.pdbx_strand_id
1 'polypeptide(L)'
;MLFQEGNIISNGNTIGSQGAAGSLTFSTTTTTATDVYGIHNFTSNAWTSNNNTVGGISATNLGASGTIQLIGMRAFTGSAATWSATGNTVGGNVGTSIQLNATGTASLVAGMFTSNAPAQLTSNTIRNLISNIGTGTSGGASVIGINITAATPNHTLSQNTISNLTNTNATAASVVTGIQFTGSTANTVERNFIYSLAVASNSATAEVNGIRVAGGTTVYRNNMIAIGAFIGNAIGAAASNGGTTGVNGINEFLGTNSFFHNSVYIGGSPSAGTGASFAFNGSQTVNTRSFRDNIFWNARSNAGATGSHYAIKINGTAPNPAGLTLNNNLYFANGTGAVFGFFNSLDVANIGAWRTAVGQDSGSFESNPQFVDPTNATPDLHLHPSNPTVAEGNGVDVGVLNDFDGQTRSGLTPVDIGADAGNFVGIDLAGPNITYTALGNTTQTTDRTLVVTLTDVSGVATGGLAPRIYYRKNADAYVSQACTLATGSVTNGTWNCPIGYAGVGGVVTTDLISYFVVAQDIAGNLTSNPAGAIATDVNTVGTPPASPNSYRIAPAFSGTIPVGSGQTYLSLTNAGGLFEALNNGVATGNIVVDITSDLLAETGTHPLNRITEEGVGNYTLSIRPIGAARAISGSFNGALIRFAGANRITVDGSVGGLGTDRSLTITNTSVTTPSVVLFGSIGTTPITDGTLRNTIITNGVNTSSAVVISDGTIVGNAGRFANIVIRNNEVRRAFVGVFATGGTTPQGGTNLTYEQNTINSAGADAIRIIGLYMQGVNGATVSQNTVGNIDKANDETDVGIWLASGTINATVSRNTISGIGYTGANGFAPVGINLTPGAASSNLVITGNRVSDISTNGGAQVRGIALSGASSDLPIEKNDVQGIINTNPGTFGAYGIDVSGGNNVLVSNNFVSNVSFNMSGGGAFSTQFGVFGIRIGAGTGHRIYNNSVNLSGALPGTANSALLSAAFCVVGTTSTGLDVRDNIFANNITGGTTSIAHVPVFLPSGGTAAMNLTWNNNAYFFGTDAARQGVGQAGTTAGTNFFTTLPALAAYSSILSGAGTNDNASQASTAAVPFISATDLHLQPGSPLSTAGVPLAGVTTDIDNETRSATTPSIGADELPVGILAITPSPVDFTNVVVGATSAAQAATLSNSGAAPLTISALSAASAPFAQVGGTCSALPITINPGSNCTITYTFSPAALGSASQTISVTSNGTGATSFDLTGIGAGGPVDQSDQLGLRSGHGGPVQCQSDRHAEQHG
;
A
#
# COMPACT_ATOMS: atom_id res chain seq x y z
N MET A 1 -31.57 43.27 -22.07
CA MET A 1 -31.79 42.04 -22.86
C MET A 1 -32.25 40.95 -21.91
N LEU A 2 -33.40 40.32 -22.15
CA LEU A 2 -33.83 39.11 -21.43
C LEU A 2 -33.28 37.90 -22.19
N PHE A 3 -32.44 37.08 -21.54
CA PHE A 3 -32.12 35.73 -21.98
C PHE A 3 -32.60 34.77 -20.89
N GLN A 4 -33.71 34.08 -21.16
CA GLN A 4 -34.24 32.99 -20.35
C GLN A 4 -33.84 31.71 -21.07
N GLU A 5 -32.85 30.98 -20.52
CA GLU A 5 -32.34 29.62 -20.85
C GLU A 5 -30.82 29.64 -21.13
N GLY A 6 -30.01 29.10 -20.19
CA GLY A 6 -28.55 28.96 -20.31
C GLY A 6 -27.71 29.81 -19.35
N ASN A 7 -26.40 29.51 -19.28
CA ASN A 7 -25.41 30.32 -18.56
C ASN A 7 -25.40 31.75 -19.11
N ILE A 8 -25.53 32.75 -18.23
CA ILE A 8 -25.44 34.16 -18.63
C ILE A 8 -23.97 34.54 -18.76
N ILE A 9 -23.57 35.04 -19.93
CA ILE A 9 -22.20 35.50 -20.19
C ILE A 9 -22.24 36.99 -20.54
N SER A 10 -21.58 37.82 -19.74
CA SER A 10 -21.44 39.27 -19.98
C SER A 10 -19.97 39.66 -19.83
N ASN A 11 -19.17 39.40 -20.86
CA ASN A 11 -17.73 39.68 -20.84
C ASN A 11 -17.41 40.95 -21.63
N GLY A 12 -16.36 41.69 -21.22
CA GLY A 12 -15.81 42.79 -22.00
C GLY A 12 -16.71 44.03 -22.15
N ASN A 13 -17.70 44.21 -21.27
CA ASN A 13 -18.63 45.34 -21.36
C ASN A 13 -18.05 46.58 -20.69
N THR A 14 -18.44 47.77 -21.18
CA THR A 14 -18.10 49.07 -20.59
C THR A 14 -19.37 49.81 -20.22
N ILE A 15 -19.55 50.11 -18.93
CA ILE A 15 -20.67 50.90 -18.40
C ILE A 15 -20.12 52.22 -17.85
N GLY A 16 -20.49 53.33 -18.49
CA GLY A 16 -20.00 54.67 -18.17
C GLY A 16 -18.53 54.89 -18.54
N SER A 17 -17.81 55.75 -17.82
CA SER A 17 -16.44 56.17 -18.15
C SER A 17 -15.43 55.76 -17.09
N GLN A 18 -14.27 55.27 -17.54
CA GLN A 18 -13.11 55.07 -16.67
C GLN A 18 -12.31 56.37 -16.43
N GLY A 19 -12.50 57.40 -17.27
CA GLY A 19 -11.72 58.64 -17.24
C GLY A 19 -12.48 59.89 -16.80
N ALA A 20 -13.78 59.79 -16.48
CA ALA A 20 -14.61 60.92 -16.08
C ALA A 20 -15.64 60.50 -15.01
N ALA A 21 -15.86 61.36 -14.02
CA ALA A 21 -16.95 61.19 -13.06
C ALA A 21 -18.28 61.69 -13.64
N GLY A 22 -19.41 61.08 -13.27
CA GLY A 22 -20.75 61.53 -13.70
C GLY A 22 -21.08 61.37 -15.19
N SER A 23 -20.28 60.63 -15.96
CA SER A 23 -20.57 60.27 -17.35
C SER A 23 -21.94 59.58 -17.52
N LEU A 24 -22.42 58.91 -16.48
CA LEU A 24 -23.78 58.45 -16.31
C LEU A 24 -24.32 59.07 -15.02
N THR A 25 -25.39 59.87 -15.12
CA THR A 25 -25.99 60.54 -13.98
C THR A 25 -27.44 60.10 -13.83
N PHE A 26 -27.81 59.72 -12.60
CA PHE A 26 -29.17 59.42 -12.18
C PHE A 26 -29.56 60.33 -11.02
N SER A 27 -30.73 60.96 -11.07
CA SER A 27 -31.22 61.83 -10.01
C SER A 27 -32.71 61.62 -9.72
N THR A 28 -33.08 61.67 -8.44
CA THR A 28 -34.47 61.59 -7.96
C THR A 28 -34.63 62.37 -6.64
N THR A 29 -35.86 62.58 -6.21
CA THR A 29 -36.22 63.24 -4.94
C THR A 29 -37.24 62.43 -4.13
N THR A 30 -37.35 61.12 -4.40
CA THR A 30 -38.27 60.23 -3.70
C THR A 30 -37.80 59.92 -2.27
N THR A 31 -38.76 59.70 -1.38
CA THR A 31 -38.52 59.17 -0.02
C THR A 31 -38.37 57.64 -0.01
N THR A 32 -38.67 56.96 -1.12
CA THR A 32 -38.53 55.50 -1.27
C THR A 32 -37.10 55.10 -1.60
N ALA A 33 -36.72 53.87 -1.23
CA ALA A 33 -35.42 53.31 -1.58
C ALA A 33 -35.26 53.21 -3.11
N THR A 34 -34.07 53.57 -3.59
CA THR A 34 -33.75 53.55 -5.02
C THR A 34 -32.51 52.72 -5.28
N ASP A 35 -32.61 51.78 -6.21
CA ASP A 35 -31.50 50.92 -6.60
C ASP A 35 -30.90 51.38 -7.93
N VAL A 36 -29.58 51.50 -7.99
CA VAL A 36 -28.83 51.83 -9.21
C VAL A 36 -27.74 50.79 -9.43
N TYR A 37 -27.76 50.15 -10.59
CA TYR A 37 -26.83 49.07 -10.94
C TYR A 37 -25.99 49.44 -12.16
N GLY A 38 -24.70 49.09 -12.14
CA GLY A 38 -23.89 49.05 -13.36
C GLY A 38 -24.26 47.84 -14.22
N ILE A 39 -24.07 46.64 -13.68
CA ILE A 39 -24.49 45.37 -14.29
C ILE A 39 -25.23 44.53 -13.24
N HIS A 40 -26.40 44.00 -13.59
CA HIS A 40 -27.20 43.18 -12.68
C HIS A 40 -27.71 41.91 -13.38
N ASN A 41 -27.30 40.74 -12.88
CA ASN A 41 -27.95 39.48 -13.23
C ASN A 41 -29.02 39.14 -12.17
N PHE A 42 -30.28 39.18 -12.59
CA PHE A 42 -31.46 38.86 -11.78
C PHE A 42 -32.09 37.50 -12.15
N THR A 43 -31.44 36.71 -13.00
CA THR A 43 -31.90 35.37 -13.41
C THR A 43 -31.47 34.31 -12.40
N SER A 44 -32.13 33.16 -12.37
CA SER A 44 -31.73 32.03 -11.53
C SER A 44 -30.47 31.28 -12.01
N ASN A 45 -29.87 31.69 -13.14
CA ASN A 45 -28.83 30.94 -13.84
C ASN A 45 -27.42 31.39 -13.43
N ALA A 46 -26.43 30.53 -13.67
CA ALA A 46 -25.02 30.85 -13.45
C ALA A 46 -24.59 32.07 -14.29
N TRP A 47 -23.66 32.85 -13.76
CA TRP A 47 -23.21 34.09 -14.38
C TRP A 47 -21.71 34.09 -14.59
N THR A 48 -21.25 34.26 -15.83
CA THR A 48 -19.87 34.59 -16.17
C THR A 48 -19.78 36.04 -16.57
N SER A 49 -18.94 36.82 -15.88
CA SER A 49 -18.76 38.24 -16.15
C SER A 49 -17.29 38.63 -16.06
N ASN A 50 -16.56 38.46 -17.15
CA ASN A 50 -15.11 38.69 -17.19
C ASN A 50 -14.76 40.00 -17.89
N ASN A 51 -13.70 40.68 -17.44
CA ASN A 51 -13.11 41.85 -18.10
C ASN A 51 -14.10 43.00 -18.37
N ASN A 52 -15.12 43.18 -17.52
CA ASN A 52 -16.02 44.33 -17.62
C ASN A 52 -15.43 45.54 -16.93
N THR A 53 -15.75 46.74 -17.43
CA THR A 53 -15.40 48.01 -16.82
C THR A 53 -16.67 48.78 -16.47
N VAL A 54 -16.82 49.18 -15.21
CA VAL A 54 -17.96 49.95 -14.70
C VAL A 54 -17.40 51.21 -14.05
N GLY A 55 -17.82 52.40 -14.46
CA GLY A 55 -17.24 53.64 -13.95
C GLY A 55 -18.05 54.88 -14.32
N GLY A 56 -17.66 56.02 -13.75
CA GLY A 56 -18.27 57.33 -14.02
C GLY A 56 -19.78 57.42 -13.74
N ILE A 57 -20.28 56.73 -12.72
CA ILE A 57 -21.70 56.74 -12.33
C ILE A 57 -21.89 57.71 -11.16
N SER A 58 -22.85 58.64 -11.27
CA SER A 58 -23.29 59.51 -10.19
C SER A 58 -24.79 59.31 -9.93
N ALA A 59 -25.15 58.87 -8.72
CA ALA A 59 -26.53 58.62 -8.31
C ALA A 59 -26.90 59.56 -7.16
N THR A 60 -27.95 60.36 -7.35
CA THR A 60 -28.40 61.38 -6.40
C THR A 60 -29.86 61.18 -5.97
N ASN A 61 -30.15 61.16 -4.67
CA ASN A 61 -31.51 61.18 -4.13
C ASN A 61 -31.63 62.21 -3.00
N LEU A 62 -32.21 63.37 -3.31
CA LEU A 62 -32.36 64.48 -2.37
C LEU A 62 -33.75 64.56 -1.71
N GLY A 63 -34.57 63.51 -1.82
CA GLY A 63 -35.83 63.40 -1.08
C GLY A 63 -35.59 63.41 0.44
N ALA A 64 -36.59 63.77 1.25
CA ALA A 64 -36.47 63.68 2.69
C ALA A 64 -36.25 62.20 3.12
N SER A 65 -35.09 61.88 3.70
CA SER A 65 -34.66 60.50 4.01
C SER A 65 -34.53 59.57 2.79
N GLY A 66 -34.35 60.12 1.58
CA GLY A 66 -34.18 59.32 0.36
C GLY A 66 -32.90 58.48 0.40
N THR A 67 -33.01 57.18 0.12
CA THR A 67 -31.88 56.24 0.16
C THR A 67 -31.51 55.73 -1.23
N ILE A 68 -30.23 55.41 -1.43
CA ILE A 68 -29.71 54.78 -2.66
C ILE A 68 -28.93 53.51 -2.33
N GLN A 69 -29.15 52.44 -3.09
CA GLN A 69 -28.23 51.30 -3.21
C GLN A 69 -27.53 51.38 -4.57
N LEU A 70 -26.29 51.87 -4.60
CA LEU A 70 -25.49 52.00 -5.81
C LEU A 70 -24.49 50.85 -5.90
N ILE A 71 -24.70 49.93 -6.83
CA ILE A 71 -23.91 48.71 -6.95
C ILE A 71 -23.30 48.61 -8.34
N GLY A 72 -21.98 48.45 -8.41
CA GLY A 72 -21.27 48.31 -9.69
C GLY A 72 -21.70 47.05 -10.44
N MET A 73 -21.55 45.88 -9.80
CA MET A 73 -21.96 44.59 -10.35
C MET A 73 -22.72 43.77 -9.29
N ARG A 74 -23.92 43.30 -9.63
CA ARG A 74 -24.79 42.51 -8.74
C ARG A 74 -25.15 41.15 -9.33
N ALA A 75 -24.95 40.09 -8.56
CA ALA A 75 -25.46 38.75 -8.84
C ALA A 75 -26.59 38.38 -7.89
N PHE A 76 -27.77 38.13 -8.45
CA PHE A 76 -28.95 37.63 -7.74
C PHE A 76 -29.44 36.34 -8.40
N THR A 77 -28.58 35.33 -8.38
CA THR A 77 -28.83 34.01 -8.98
C THR A 77 -29.38 33.01 -7.97
N GLY A 78 -29.67 31.78 -8.41
CA GLY A 78 -29.99 30.68 -7.50
C GLY A 78 -28.81 30.35 -6.58
N SER A 79 -29.09 29.81 -5.39
CA SER A 79 -28.07 29.45 -4.39
C SER A 79 -27.09 28.34 -4.86
N ALA A 80 -27.46 27.60 -5.90
CA ALA A 80 -26.60 26.61 -6.54
C ALA A 80 -25.92 27.14 -7.82
N ALA A 81 -26.24 28.36 -8.25
CA ALA A 81 -25.75 28.94 -9.50
C ALA A 81 -24.59 29.89 -9.24
N THR A 82 -23.39 29.49 -9.65
CA THR A 82 -22.14 30.23 -9.40
C THR A 82 -22.06 31.52 -10.21
N TRP A 83 -21.55 32.58 -9.57
CA TRP A 83 -21.07 33.79 -10.24
C TRP A 83 -19.54 33.72 -10.41
N SER A 84 -19.09 33.56 -11.64
CA SER A 84 -17.68 33.58 -12.04
C SER A 84 -17.32 34.93 -12.64
N ALA A 85 -16.38 35.65 -12.00
CA ALA A 85 -15.99 36.98 -12.44
C ALA A 85 -14.48 37.18 -12.32
N THR A 86 -13.83 37.36 -13.46
CA THR A 86 -12.39 37.56 -13.55
C THR A 86 -12.02 38.85 -14.27
N GLY A 87 -11.06 39.61 -13.73
CA GLY A 87 -10.46 40.75 -14.45
C GLY A 87 -11.37 41.98 -14.59
N ASN A 88 -12.45 42.10 -13.81
CA ASN A 88 -13.35 43.25 -13.90
C ASN A 88 -12.76 44.47 -13.19
N THR A 89 -13.03 45.66 -13.71
CA THR A 89 -12.72 46.94 -13.08
C THR A 89 -14.01 47.66 -12.70
N VAL A 90 -14.26 47.81 -11.40
CA VAL A 90 -15.41 48.57 -10.86
C VAL A 90 -14.89 49.84 -10.20
N GLY A 91 -15.12 50.97 -10.86
CA GLY A 91 -14.58 52.28 -10.55
C GLY A 91 -13.43 52.67 -11.47
N GLY A 92 -13.59 53.81 -12.14
CA GLY A 92 -12.64 54.44 -13.05
C GLY A 92 -11.40 55.03 -12.38
N ASN A 93 -10.43 55.45 -13.20
CA ASN A 93 -9.11 55.97 -12.82
C ASN A 93 -9.18 57.36 -12.18
N VAL A 94 -10.29 58.07 -12.40
CA VAL A 94 -10.58 59.31 -11.70
C VAL A 94 -11.03 59.03 -10.26
N GLY A 95 -10.60 59.88 -9.33
CA GLY A 95 -11.14 59.89 -7.97
C GLY A 95 -12.65 60.08 -8.02
N THR A 96 -13.38 59.49 -7.06
CA THR A 96 -14.84 59.55 -6.98
C THR A 96 -15.55 59.04 -8.25
N SER A 97 -15.06 57.96 -8.86
CA SER A 97 -15.66 57.46 -10.10
C SER A 97 -17.09 56.94 -9.94
N ILE A 98 -17.43 56.35 -8.79
CA ILE A 98 -18.78 55.87 -8.49
C ILE A 98 -19.27 56.64 -7.27
N GLN A 99 -20.26 57.51 -7.47
CA GLN A 99 -20.68 58.52 -6.50
C GLN A 99 -22.13 58.31 -6.08
N LEU A 100 -22.34 58.27 -4.76
CA LEU A 100 -23.66 58.32 -4.16
C LEU A 100 -23.81 59.62 -3.36
N ASN A 101 -24.86 60.36 -3.68
CA ASN A 101 -25.27 61.57 -2.97
C ASN A 101 -26.72 61.45 -2.50
N ALA A 102 -26.94 61.14 -1.22
CA ALA A 102 -28.27 60.93 -0.66
C ALA A 102 -28.45 61.60 0.71
N THR A 103 -29.68 61.61 1.23
CA THR A 103 -30.01 62.16 2.56
C THR A 103 -30.40 61.08 3.58
N GLY A 104 -30.68 59.85 3.13
CA GLY A 104 -31.08 58.72 3.97
C GLY A 104 -29.89 57.87 4.45
N THR A 105 -29.95 57.45 5.73
CA THR A 105 -28.88 56.72 6.42
C THR A 105 -28.74 55.25 6.03
N ALA A 106 -29.70 54.67 5.32
CA ALA A 106 -29.61 53.30 4.79
C ALA A 106 -28.93 53.21 3.42
N SER A 107 -28.32 54.31 2.94
CA SER A 107 -27.65 54.34 1.64
C SER A 107 -26.34 53.52 1.64
N LEU A 108 -26.07 52.84 0.53
CA LEU A 108 -24.93 51.96 0.33
C LEU A 108 -24.32 52.18 -1.06
N VAL A 109 -22.98 52.17 -1.11
CA VAL A 109 -22.24 51.96 -2.36
C VAL A 109 -21.47 50.64 -2.27
N ALA A 110 -21.62 49.76 -3.24
CA ALA A 110 -20.84 48.52 -3.33
C ALA A 110 -20.22 48.33 -4.72
N GLY A 111 -19.00 47.81 -4.77
CA GLY A 111 -18.35 47.45 -6.04
C GLY A 111 -19.00 46.20 -6.63
N MET A 112 -18.80 45.05 -5.98
CA MET A 112 -19.32 43.76 -6.40
C MET A 112 -20.17 43.16 -5.28
N PHE A 113 -21.38 42.69 -5.59
CA PHE A 113 -22.32 42.22 -4.57
C PHE A 113 -23.05 40.94 -4.97
N THR A 114 -23.10 39.97 -4.06
CA THR A 114 -24.10 38.90 -4.10
C THR A 114 -24.65 38.58 -2.72
N SER A 115 -25.95 38.29 -2.69
CA SER A 115 -26.68 37.84 -1.49
C SER A 115 -27.08 36.36 -1.54
N ASN A 116 -26.88 35.69 -2.68
CA ASN A 116 -27.38 34.33 -2.90
C ASN A 116 -26.33 33.40 -3.52
N ALA A 117 -25.58 33.87 -4.53
CA ALA A 117 -24.76 33.03 -5.39
C ALA A 117 -23.42 32.66 -4.74
N PRO A 118 -22.94 31.42 -4.86
CA PRO A 118 -21.52 31.12 -4.69
C PRO A 118 -20.71 32.02 -5.63
N ALA A 119 -19.68 32.69 -5.11
CA ALA A 119 -18.93 33.71 -5.85
C ALA A 119 -17.49 33.28 -6.09
N GLN A 120 -17.06 33.30 -7.34
CA GLN A 120 -15.71 32.99 -7.81
C GLN A 120 -15.13 34.27 -8.42
N LEU A 121 -14.63 35.16 -7.56
CA LEU A 121 -14.19 36.52 -7.90
C LEU A 121 -12.66 36.56 -7.89
N THR A 122 -12.05 36.58 -9.07
CA THR A 122 -10.58 36.51 -9.22
C THR A 122 -10.01 37.71 -9.97
N SER A 123 -8.92 38.31 -9.50
CA SER A 123 -8.20 39.36 -10.24
C SER A 123 -9.05 40.59 -10.61
N ASN A 124 -10.05 40.95 -9.80
CA ASN A 124 -10.87 42.13 -10.03
C ASN A 124 -10.27 43.36 -9.33
N THR A 125 -10.44 44.53 -9.94
CA THR A 125 -10.06 45.82 -9.36
C THR A 125 -11.31 46.61 -8.97
N ILE A 126 -11.44 46.98 -7.69
CA ILE A 126 -12.55 47.78 -7.19
C ILE A 126 -12.01 49.05 -6.54
N ARG A 127 -12.38 50.23 -7.04
CA ARG A 127 -11.79 51.48 -6.54
C ARG A 127 -12.64 52.73 -6.68
N ASN A 128 -12.25 53.79 -5.97
CA ASN A 128 -12.79 55.14 -6.13
C ASN A 128 -14.31 55.22 -5.93
N LEU A 129 -14.84 54.50 -4.95
CA LEU A 129 -16.24 54.51 -4.56
C LEU A 129 -16.45 55.49 -3.41
N ILE A 130 -17.46 56.35 -3.52
CA ILE A 130 -17.73 57.39 -2.53
C ILE A 130 -19.21 57.50 -2.17
N SER A 131 -19.47 57.69 -0.87
CA SER A 131 -20.79 58.02 -0.33
C SER A 131 -20.71 59.24 0.59
N ASN A 132 -21.68 60.15 0.48
CA ASN A 132 -21.81 61.30 1.39
C ASN A 132 -22.55 60.97 2.70
N ILE A 133 -23.22 59.81 2.75
CA ILE A 133 -24.08 59.39 3.86
C ILE A 133 -24.04 57.86 4.03
N GLY A 134 -24.85 57.34 4.94
CA GLY A 134 -24.93 55.91 5.24
C GLY A 134 -24.24 55.59 6.57
N THR A 135 -25.00 55.10 7.55
CA THR A 135 -24.51 54.77 8.90
C THR A 135 -24.11 53.30 9.06
N GLY A 136 -24.17 52.51 7.98
CA GLY A 136 -24.08 51.06 8.06
C GLY A 136 -25.13 50.44 9.01
N THR A 137 -25.13 49.12 9.13
CA THR A 137 -25.75 48.37 10.23
C THR A 137 -24.73 47.36 10.74
N SER A 138 -24.97 46.70 11.87
CA SER A 138 -24.07 45.64 12.37
C SER A 138 -23.81 44.52 11.35
N GLY A 139 -24.63 44.39 10.29
CA GLY A 139 -24.45 43.44 9.19
C GLY A 139 -23.94 44.01 7.86
N GLY A 140 -23.70 45.32 7.71
CA GLY A 140 -23.30 45.90 6.42
C GLY A 140 -22.71 47.31 6.48
N ALA A 141 -21.75 47.60 5.59
CA ALA A 141 -21.08 48.90 5.52
C ALA A 141 -21.86 49.91 4.66
N SER A 142 -21.52 51.21 4.74
CA SER A 142 -22.06 52.22 3.82
C SER A 142 -21.24 52.36 2.53
N VAL A 143 -19.98 51.91 2.54
CA VAL A 143 -19.16 51.75 1.33
C VAL A 143 -18.42 50.41 1.39
N ILE A 144 -18.60 49.58 0.36
CA ILE A 144 -18.04 48.22 0.30
C ILE A 144 -17.33 47.98 -1.04
N GLY A 145 -16.13 47.39 -1.01
CA GLY A 145 -15.48 46.91 -2.23
C GLY A 145 -16.19 45.67 -2.78
N ILE A 146 -16.04 44.56 -2.07
CA ILE A 146 -16.73 43.29 -2.36
C ILE A 146 -17.66 42.95 -1.18
N ASN A 147 -18.93 42.73 -1.47
CA ASN A 147 -19.96 42.39 -0.51
C ASN A 147 -20.50 40.98 -0.78
N ILE A 148 -20.16 40.02 0.08
CA ILE A 148 -20.73 38.67 0.06
C ILE A 148 -21.59 38.52 1.31
N THR A 149 -22.91 38.51 1.13
CA THR A 149 -23.85 38.21 2.22
C THR A 149 -24.53 36.86 2.05
N ALA A 150 -24.16 36.12 1.00
CA ALA A 150 -24.69 34.80 0.71
C ALA A 150 -24.18 33.75 1.70
N ALA A 151 -25.09 33.04 2.38
CA ALA A 151 -24.73 31.90 3.23
C ALA A 151 -24.59 30.60 2.42
N THR A 152 -23.97 30.66 1.24
CA THR A 152 -23.73 29.51 0.36
C THR A 152 -22.28 29.02 0.50
N PRO A 153 -21.98 27.75 0.15
CA PRO A 153 -20.63 27.22 0.23
C PRO A 153 -19.81 27.61 -1.01
N ASN A 154 -18.50 27.33 -0.98
CA ASN A 154 -17.60 27.40 -2.14
C ASN A 154 -17.44 28.82 -2.74
N HIS A 155 -17.33 29.84 -1.91
CA HIS A 155 -16.86 31.15 -2.35
C HIS A 155 -15.34 31.17 -2.47
N THR A 156 -14.83 31.76 -3.56
CA THR A 156 -13.40 32.04 -3.77
C THR A 156 -13.22 33.49 -4.17
N LEU A 157 -12.57 34.27 -3.31
CA LEU A 157 -12.22 35.67 -3.56
C LEU A 157 -10.70 35.73 -3.62
N SER A 158 -10.12 35.72 -4.82
CA SER A 158 -8.68 35.58 -5.03
C SER A 158 -8.09 36.76 -5.80
N GLN A 159 -6.92 37.28 -5.42
CA GLN A 159 -6.17 38.25 -6.25
C GLN A 159 -6.91 39.57 -6.55
N ASN A 160 -7.90 39.97 -5.76
CA ASN A 160 -8.63 41.22 -6.02
C ASN A 160 -7.89 42.41 -5.40
N THR A 161 -7.86 43.53 -6.11
CA THR A 161 -7.30 44.80 -5.61
C THR A 161 -8.43 45.75 -5.26
N ILE A 162 -8.47 46.24 -4.02
CA ILE A 162 -9.53 47.13 -3.52
C ILE A 162 -8.92 48.38 -2.93
N SER A 163 -9.29 49.56 -3.44
CA SER A 163 -8.70 50.81 -2.95
C SER A 163 -9.59 52.05 -3.05
N ASN A 164 -9.22 53.09 -2.31
CA ASN A 164 -9.86 54.42 -2.39
C ASN A 164 -11.38 54.37 -2.17
N LEU A 165 -11.81 53.72 -1.10
CA LEU A 165 -13.21 53.69 -0.67
C LEU A 165 -13.43 54.74 0.41
N THR A 166 -14.40 55.63 0.21
CA THR A 166 -14.55 56.81 1.07
C THR A 166 -15.99 57.06 1.50
N ASN A 167 -16.19 57.32 2.79
CA ASN A 167 -17.41 57.97 3.27
C ASN A 167 -17.09 59.35 3.86
N THR A 168 -17.70 60.40 3.31
CA THR A 168 -17.39 61.79 3.69
C THR A 168 -18.26 62.35 4.81
N ASN A 169 -19.13 61.54 5.42
CA ASN A 169 -19.98 62.01 6.50
C ASN A 169 -19.15 62.20 7.79
N ALA A 170 -19.14 63.42 8.32
CA ALA A 170 -18.31 63.79 9.46
C ALA A 170 -18.86 63.36 10.82
N THR A 171 -20.17 63.07 10.94
CA THR A 171 -20.83 62.81 12.24
C THR A 171 -21.55 61.47 12.30
N ALA A 172 -21.94 60.89 11.16
CA ALA A 172 -22.60 59.60 11.09
C ALA A 172 -21.67 58.45 11.49
N ALA A 173 -22.24 57.34 11.96
CA ALA A 173 -21.55 56.08 12.23
C ALA A 173 -21.08 55.39 10.93
N SER A 174 -20.29 56.05 10.10
CA SER A 174 -19.91 55.53 8.79
C SER A 174 -19.07 54.26 8.91
N VAL A 175 -19.40 53.26 8.08
CA VAL A 175 -18.70 51.98 8.01
C VAL A 175 -18.14 51.82 6.59
N VAL A 176 -16.82 51.64 6.47
CA VAL A 176 -16.16 51.44 5.17
C VAL A 176 -15.39 50.13 5.20
N THR A 177 -15.66 49.24 4.24
CA THR A 177 -15.10 47.88 4.26
C THR A 177 -14.55 47.51 2.89
N GLY A 178 -13.32 46.98 2.83
CA GLY A 178 -12.77 46.40 1.60
C GLY A 178 -13.57 45.17 1.18
N ILE A 179 -13.53 44.11 1.99
CA ILE A 179 -14.31 42.88 1.79
C ILE A 179 -15.22 42.63 2.98
N GLN A 180 -16.53 42.63 2.76
CA GLN A 180 -17.53 42.14 3.70
C GLN A 180 -17.86 40.71 3.31
N PHE A 181 -17.64 39.75 4.22
CA PHE A 181 -17.78 38.34 3.89
C PHE A 181 -18.62 37.54 4.89
N THR A 182 -19.61 36.83 4.36
CA THR A 182 -20.36 35.74 4.99
C THR A 182 -20.37 34.56 4.01
N GLY A 183 -20.24 33.33 4.50
CA GLY A 183 -20.39 32.11 3.70
C GLY A 183 -20.89 30.93 4.53
N SER A 184 -21.08 29.78 3.89
CA SER A 184 -21.29 28.49 4.57
C SER A 184 -19.96 27.73 4.71
N THR A 185 -19.72 26.63 4.01
CA THR A 185 -18.49 25.82 4.12
C THR A 185 -17.56 25.96 2.91
N ALA A 186 -16.30 25.54 3.09
CA ALA A 186 -15.29 25.44 2.02
C ALA A 186 -15.01 26.76 1.27
N ASN A 187 -15.04 27.89 1.98
CA ASN A 187 -14.76 29.19 1.38
C ASN A 187 -13.27 29.55 1.47
N THR A 188 -12.78 30.31 0.49
CA THR A 188 -11.41 30.83 0.45
C THR A 188 -11.41 32.32 0.10
N VAL A 189 -10.71 33.12 0.90
CA VAL A 189 -10.43 34.53 0.62
C VAL A 189 -8.91 34.70 0.64
N GLU A 190 -8.30 34.84 -0.53
CA GLU A 190 -6.85 34.78 -0.65
C GLU A 190 -6.24 35.83 -1.55
N ARG A 191 -4.99 36.21 -1.27
CA ARG A 191 -4.17 37.06 -2.17
C ARG A 191 -4.85 38.39 -2.55
N ASN A 192 -5.79 38.88 -1.75
CA ASN A 192 -6.42 40.16 -2.01
C ASN A 192 -5.55 41.29 -1.46
N PHE A 193 -5.48 42.38 -2.20
CA PHE A 193 -4.74 43.57 -1.82
C PHE A 193 -5.69 44.74 -1.53
N ILE A 194 -5.73 45.18 -0.28
CA ILE A 194 -6.71 46.16 0.20
C ILE A 194 -5.98 47.35 0.83
N TYR A 195 -6.21 48.55 0.30
CA TYR A 195 -5.54 49.74 0.81
C TYR A 195 -6.36 51.02 0.64
N SER A 196 -5.91 52.12 1.26
CA SER A 196 -6.50 53.46 1.07
C SER A 196 -8.02 53.54 1.34
N LEU A 197 -8.47 53.06 2.50
CA LEU A 197 -9.84 53.24 2.97
C LEU A 197 -9.95 54.49 3.85
N ALA A 198 -10.99 55.29 3.67
CA ALA A 198 -11.13 56.59 4.32
C ALA A 198 -12.53 56.83 4.89
N VAL A 199 -12.58 57.50 6.04
CA VAL A 199 -13.82 57.97 6.64
C VAL A 199 -13.59 59.32 7.32
N ALA A 200 -14.52 60.26 7.13
CA ALA A 200 -14.44 61.59 7.76
C ALA A 200 -15.03 61.63 9.18
N SER A 201 -15.72 60.57 9.59
CA SER A 201 -16.49 60.49 10.83
C SER A 201 -15.64 60.70 12.09
N ASN A 202 -16.27 61.23 13.14
CA ASN A 202 -15.78 61.24 14.51
C ASN A 202 -16.60 60.34 15.46
N SER A 203 -17.49 59.49 14.93
CA SER A 203 -18.40 58.67 15.72
C SER A 203 -17.66 57.55 16.47
N ALA A 204 -18.09 57.30 17.71
CA ALA A 204 -17.64 56.18 18.53
C ALA A 204 -18.13 54.81 18.03
N THR A 205 -19.03 54.79 17.05
CA THR A 205 -19.55 53.56 16.43
C THR A 205 -19.12 53.38 14.98
N ALA A 206 -18.29 54.28 14.44
CA ALA A 206 -17.73 54.14 13.11
C ALA A 206 -16.70 53.00 13.04
N GLU A 207 -16.56 52.42 11.84
CA GLU A 207 -15.75 51.23 11.62
C GLU A 207 -15.09 51.30 10.24
N VAL A 208 -13.79 51.00 10.15
CA VAL A 208 -13.10 50.82 8.87
C VAL A 208 -12.41 49.47 8.86
N ASN A 209 -12.66 48.65 7.85
CA ASN A 209 -12.15 47.29 7.78
C ASN A 209 -11.46 47.00 6.46
N GLY A 210 -10.30 46.37 6.50
CA GLY A 210 -9.77 45.68 5.32
C GLY A 210 -10.70 44.52 4.96
N ILE A 211 -10.79 43.54 5.86
CA ILE A 211 -11.71 42.41 5.76
C ILE A 211 -12.61 42.36 6.99
N ARG A 212 -13.91 42.25 6.79
CA ARG A 212 -14.91 42.08 7.85
C ARG A 212 -15.61 40.73 7.71
N VAL A 213 -15.42 39.86 8.70
CA VAL A 213 -15.92 38.49 8.71
C VAL A 213 -17.19 38.38 9.55
N ALA A 214 -18.28 37.99 8.90
CA ALA A 214 -19.61 37.91 9.50
C ALA A 214 -20.15 36.48 9.65
N GLY A 215 -19.47 35.44 9.15
CA GLY A 215 -19.80 34.04 9.40
C GLY A 215 -19.24 33.05 8.37
N GLY A 216 -19.48 31.76 8.61
CA GLY A 216 -19.07 30.66 7.73
C GLY A 216 -17.86 29.87 8.23
N THR A 217 -17.40 28.93 7.42
CA THR A 217 -16.14 28.19 7.54
C THR A 217 -15.25 28.58 6.38
N THR A 218 -14.23 29.38 6.66
CA THR A 218 -13.47 30.10 5.63
C THR A 218 -11.98 30.12 5.93
N VAL A 219 -11.17 29.91 4.89
CA VAL A 219 -9.72 30.12 4.94
C VAL A 219 -9.40 31.50 4.36
N TYR A 220 -8.82 32.37 5.18
CA TYR A 220 -8.30 33.67 4.80
C TYR A 220 -6.77 33.56 4.71
N ARG A 221 -6.20 33.64 3.51
CA ARG A 221 -4.75 33.44 3.37
C ARG A 221 -4.02 34.37 2.42
N ASN A 222 -2.77 34.70 2.72
CA ASN A 222 -1.95 35.57 1.88
C ASN A 222 -2.62 36.90 1.53
N ASN A 223 -3.52 37.45 2.33
CA ASN A 223 -4.07 38.78 2.01
C ASN A 223 -3.12 39.86 2.50
N MET A 224 -2.93 40.90 1.69
CA MET A 224 -2.15 42.10 2.04
C MET A 224 -3.10 43.27 2.30
N ILE A 225 -3.05 43.83 3.50
CA ILE A 225 -3.98 44.87 3.94
C ILE A 225 -3.19 46.04 4.53
N ALA A 226 -3.29 47.22 3.92
CA ALA A 226 -2.60 48.43 4.33
C ALA A 226 -3.57 49.62 4.46
N ILE A 227 -4.04 49.91 5.67
CA ILE A 227 -5.10 50.90 5.89
C ILE A 227 -4.77 51.90 7.01
N GLY A 228 -5.65 52.88 7.22
CA GLY A 228 -5.58 53.80 8.34
C GLY A 228 -4.92 55.15 8.05
N ALA A 229 -4.02 55.23 7.06
CA ALA A 229 -3.32 56.47 6.71
C ALA A 229 -4.27 57.65 6.40
N PHE A 230 -5.44 57.37 5.82
CA PHE A 230 -6.44 58.36 5.41
C PHE A 230 -7.59 58.54 6.42
N ILE A 231 -7.37 58.14 7.68
CA ILE A 231 -8.35 58.26 8.76
C ILE A 231 -7.79 59.21 9.83
N GLY A 232 -8.20 60.48 9.74
CA GLY A 232 -7.67 61.56 10.58
C GLY A 232 -8.15 61.58 12.04
N ASN A 233 -9.21 60.85 12.37
CA ASN A 233 -9.71 60.71 13.74
C ASN A 233 -9.46 59.30 14.27
N ALA A 234 -9.28 59.17 15.59
CA ALA A 234 -9.39 57.90 16.30
C ALA A 234 -10.88 57.54 16.46
N ILE A 235 -11.44 56.96 15.40
CA ILE A 235 -12.84 56.54 15.29
C ILE A 235 -13.14 55.27 16.08
N GLY A 236 -14.40 55.03 16.42
CA GLY A 236 -14.80 53.85 17.20
C GLY A 236 -14.68 54.05 18.71
N ALA A 237 -14.85 52.97 19.46
CA ALA A 237 -14.78 52.98 20.93
C ALA A 237 -13.43 52.43 21.41
N ALA A 238 -13.17 52.56 22.71
CA ALA A 238 -12.07 51.87 23.36
C ALA A 238 -12.22 50.34 23.24
N ALA A 239 -11.11 49.61 23.34
CA ALA A 239 -11.09 48.17 23.23
C ALA A 239 -12.00 47.51 24.29
N SER A 240 -12.82 46.56 23.85
CA SER A 240 -13.69 45.74 24.70
C SER A 240 -13.91 44.39 24.01
N ASN A 241 -14.25 43.34 24.77
CA ASN A 241 -14.43 42.00 24.21
C ASN A 241 -15.39 41.99 23.01
N GLY A 242 -16.61 42.52 23.19
CA GLY A 242 -17.61 42.57 22.10
C GLY A 242 -17.40 43.69 21.07
N GLY A 243 -16.36 44.53 21.22
CA GLY A 243 -16.15 45.70 20.38
C GLY A 243 -15.64 45.36 18.98
N THR A 244 -16.42 45.72 17.95
CA THR A 244 -16.06 45.60 16.54
C THR A 244 -15.71 46.93 15.88
N THR A 245 -15.91 48.05 16.58
CA THR A 245 -15.75 49.41 16.04
C THR A 245 -14.29 49.85 16.03
N GLY A 246 -13.96 50.86 15.23
CA GLY A 246 -12.59 51.37 15.07
C GLY A 246 -11.95 51.01 13.73
N VAL A 247 -10.62 51.10 13.67
CA VAL A 247 -9.85 50.77 12.45
C VAL A 247 -9.31 49.35 12.57
N ASN A 248 -9.80 48.42 11.75
CA ASN A 248 -9.46 47.01 11.80
C ASN A 248 -8.83 46.56 10.48
N GLY A 249 -7.64 45.97 10.49
CA GLY A 249 -7.12 45.30 9.30
C GLY A 249 -8.01 44.12 8.93
N ILE A 250 -8.17 43.21 9.89
CA ILE A 250 -9.13 42.11 9.84
C ILE A 250 -10.03 42.19 11.08
N ASN A 251 -11.35 42.18 10.87
CA ASN A 251 -12.35 42.19 11.92
C ASN A 251 -13.13 40.86 11.91
N GLU A 252 -12.81 39.96 12.83
CA GLU A 252 -13.46 38.67 13.01
C GLU A 252 -14.56 38.74 14.07
N PHE A 253 -15.81 38.76 13.62
CA PHE A 253 -16.97 38.76 14.50
C PHE A 253 -17.55 37.35 14.72
N LEU A 254 -17.75 36.58 13.65
CA LEU A 254 -18.35 35.23 13.69
C LEU A 254 -17.63 34.24 12.75
N GLY A 255 -18.00 32.95 12.84
CA GLY A 255 -17.52 31.89 11.94
C GLY A 255 -16.48 30.93 12.55
N THR A 256 -16.14 29.91 11.78
CA THR A 256 -15.09 28.90 12.02
C THR A 256 -13.96 29.19 11.04
N ASN A 257 -13.02 30.05 11.43
CA ASN A 257 -12.12 30.68 10.47
C ASN A 257 -10.69 30.23 10.65
N SER A 258 -9.97 30.15 9.54
CA SER A 258 -8.52 29.96 9.52
C SER A 258 -7.85 31.14 8.84
N PHE A 259 -6.90 31.77 9.50
CA PHE A 259 -6.11 32.88 8.97
C PHE A 259 -4.66 32.45 8.89
N PHE A 260 -4.15 32.34 7.66
CA PHE A 260 -2.80 31.85 7.38
C PHE A 260 -2.04 32.85 6.55
N HIS A 261 -0.80 33.17 6.92
CA HIS A 261 0.06 33.97 6.04
C HIS A 261 -0.53 35.33 5.63
N ASN A 262 -1.38 35.98 6.42
CA ASN A 262 -1.84 37.34 6.05
C ASN A 262 -0.82 38.39 6.50
N SER A 263 -0.61 39.43 5.70
CA SER A 263 0.25 40.57 6.04
C SER A 263 -0.63 41.82 6.22
N VAL A 264 -0.66 42.35 7.45
CA VAL A 264 -1.49 43.49 7.80
C VAL A 264 -0.64 44.63 8.34
N TYR A 265 -0.86 45.81 7.77
CA TYR A 265 -0.29 47.07 8.21
C TYR A 265 -1.39 48.10 8.49
N ILE A 266 -1.38 48.68 9.68
CA ILE A 266 -2.24 49.82 10.02
C ILE A 266 -1.35 51.05 10.28
N GLY A 267 -1.48 52.07 9.45
CA GLY A 267 -0.73 53.33 9.57
C GLY A 267 -1.62 54.53 9.85
N GLY A 268 -1.01 55.72 9.92
CA GLY A 268 -1.70 57.01 10.07
C GLY A 268 -1.55 57.65 11.45
N SER A 269 -1.87 58.94 11.51
CA SER A 269 -1.67 59.80 12.68
C SER A 269 -2.95 60.53 13.07
N PRO A 270 -3.82 59.92 13.90
CA PRO A 270 -5.08 60.55 14.28
C PRO A 270 -4.87 61.77 15.17
N SER A 271 -5.57 62.86 14.87
CA SER A 271 -5.44 64.15 15.58
C SER A 271 -6.43 64.33 16.74
N ALA A 272 -7.53 63.58 16.78
CA ALA A 272 -8.54 63.65 17.84
C ALA A 272 -9.31 62.34 18.00
N GLY A 273 -9.93 62.11 19.17
CA GLY A 273 -10.76 60.93 19.48
C GLY A 273 -10.06 59.91 20.39
N THR A 274 -10.79 58.85 20.75
CA THR A 274 -10.36 57.81 21.72
C THR A 274 -10.47 56.39 21.19
N GLY A 275 -10.94 56.20 19.95
CA GLY A 275 -11.23 54.89 19.40
C GLY A 275 -9.98 54.06 19.12
N ALA A 276 -10.10 52.75 19.31
CA ALA A 276 -8.99 51.81 19.15
C ALA A 276 -8.77 51.41 17.68
N SER A 277 -7.60 50.84 17.42
CA SER A 277 -7.27 50.20 16.14
C SER A 277 -6.57 48.87 16.33
N PHE A 278 -6.77 47.96 15.39
CA PHE A 278 -6.31 46.58 15.49
C PHE A 278 -5.79 46.12 14.12
N ALA A 279 -4.57 45.55 14.05
CA ALA A 279 -4.20 44.81 12.84
C ALA A 279 -5.09 43.55 12.72
N PHE A 280 -5.32 42.85 13.83
CA PHE A 280 -6.35 41.80 13.92
C PHE A 280 -7.28 42.00 15.13
N ASN A 281 -8.60 42.01 14.90
CA ASN A 281 -9.64 42.10 15.94
C ASN A 281 -10.52 40.85 15.94
N GLY A 282 -10.25 39.90 16.84
CA GLY A 282 -11.03 38.67 17.02
C GLY A 282 -11.97 38.74 18.22
N SER A 283 -13.27 38.86 17.96
CA SER A 283 -14.31 38.94 19.00
C SER A 283 -14.99 37.59 19.29
N GLN A 284 -14.80 36.59 18.43
CA GLN A 284 -15.35 35.24 18.57
C GLN A 284 -14.77 34.51 19.80
N THR A 285 -15.54 33.63 20.44
CA THR A 285 -15.12 32.88 21.64
C THR A 285 -15.52 31.40 21.64
N VAL A 286 -16.41 30.97 20.73
CA VAL A 286 -17.11 29.67 20.80
C VAL A 286 -16.70 28.71 19.67
N ASN A 287 -16.35 29.23 18.49
CA ASN A 287 -16.04 28.40 17.32
C ASN A 287 -14.56 28.01 17.23
N THR A 288 -14.27 26.99 16.41
CA THR A 288 -12.89 26.59 16.07
C THR A 288 -12.24 27.65 15.17
N ARG A 289 -11.04 28.07 15.54
CA ARG A 289 -10.29 29.17 14.93
C ARG A 289 -8.82 28.83 14.87
N SER A 290 -8.17 29.14 13.76
CA SER A 290 -6.71 28.98 13.63
C SER A 290 -6.08 30.26 13.10
N PHE A 291 -5.08 30.78 13.79
CA PHE A 291 -4.32 31.95 13.40
C PHE A 291 -2.84 31.56 13.41
N ARG A 292 -2.28 31.32 12.22
CA ARG A 292 -0.90 30.87 12.08
C ARG A 292 -0.18 31.60 10.96
N ASP A 293 1.11 31.85 11.15
CA ASP A 293 1.99 32.41 10.13
C ASP A 293 1.57 33.80 9.63
N ASN A 294 0.81 34.59 10.40
CA ASN A 294 0.40 35.94 9.98
C ASN A 294 1.38 37.02 10.48
N ILE A 295 1.51 38.12 9.74
CA ILE A 295 2.14 39.35 10.21
C ILE A 295 1.05 40.38 10.56
N PHE A 296 1.03 40.80 11.81
CA PHE A 296 0.13 41.84 12.31
C PHE A 296 0.91 43.03 12.82
N TRP A 297 1.01 44.08 11.99
CA TRP A 297 1.69 45.32 12.32
C TRP A 297 0.71 46.49 12.44
N ASN A 298 0.64 47.07 13.64
CA ASN A 298 -0.05 48.33 13.88
C ASN A 298 0.95 49.46 14.19
N ALA A 299 1.22 50.27 13.16
CA ALA A 299 2.13 51.41 13.22
C ALA A 299 1.42 52.75 13.50
N ARG A 300 0.11 52.75 13.78
CA ARG A 300 -0.62 54.00 14.06
C ARG A 300 0.03 54.74 15.24
N SER A 301 0.15 56.06 15.09
CA SER A 301 0.77 56.90 16.11
C SER A 301 -0.05 58.15 16.34
N ASN A 302 -0.62 58.27 17.54
CA ASN A 302 -1.44 59.42 17.93
C ASN A 302 -0.70 60.76 17.76
N ALA A 303 -1.35 61.73 17.10
CA ALA A 303 -0.87 63.11 16.90
C ALA A 303 -1.83 64.12 17.55
N GLY A 304 -2.47 63.74 18.66
CA GLY A 304 -3.48 64.53 19.39
C GLY A 304 -4.65 63.69 19.93
N ALA A 305 -4.85 62.49 19.39
CA ALA A 305 -5.80 61.50 19.91
C ALA A 305 -5.22 60.70 21.10
N THR A 306 -6.06 59.90 21.76
CA THR A 306 -5.67 59.06 22.92
C THR A 306 -6.09 57.59 22.79
N GLY A 307 -6.44 57.13 21.58
CA GLY A 307 -6.85 55.75 21.33
C GLY A 307 -5.68 54.77 21.36
N SER A 308 -5.96 53.51 21.74
CA SER A 308 -4.95 52.43 21.77
C SER A 308 -4.79 51.74 20.41
N HIS A 309 -3.57 51.30 20.10
CA HIS A 309 -3.21 50.67 18.83
C HIS A 309 -2.61 49.28 19.05
N TYR A 310 -3.38 48.24 18.74
CA TYR A 310 -3.03 46.84 19.01
C TYR A 310 -2.55 46.11 17.75
N ALA A 311 -1.54 45.25 17.90
CA ALA A 311 -1.21 44.27 16.86
C ALA A 311 -2.32 43.21 16.79
N ILE A 312 -2.77 42.69 17.94
CA ILE A 312 -3.79 41.66 18.00
C ILE A 312 -4.75 41.82 19.18
N LYS A 313 -6.03 41.58 18.94
CA LYS A 313 -7.06 41.36 19.96
C LYS A 313 -7.67 39.98 19.76
N ILE A 314 -7.72 39.16 20.81
CA ILE A 314 -8.42 37.86 20.82
C ILE A 314 -9.25 37.72 22.10
N ASN A 315 -10.43 37.14 21.97
CA ASN A 315 -11.25 36.76 23.10
C ASN A 315 -11.29 35.24 23.31
N GLY A 316 -11.54 34.84 24.56
CA GLY A 316 -11.79 33.48 25.02
C GLY A 316 -12.47 33.45 26.39
N THR A 317 -12.70 32.25 26.91
CA THR A 317 -13.35 32.04 28.23
C THR A 317 -12.36 31.64 29.33
N ALA A 318 -11.13 31.27 28.97
CA ALA A 318 -10.03 30.88 29.85
C ALA A 318 -8.68 31.01 29.10
N PRO A 319 -7.52 30.94 29.78
CA PRO A 319 -6.26 30.60 29.13
C PRO A 319 -6.41 29.28 28.35
N ASN A 320 -5.83 29.21 27.15
CA ASN A 320 -6.05 28.17 26.16
C ASN A 320 -7.55 27.98 25.80
N PRO A 321 -8.20 28.99 25.18
CA PRO A 321 -9.61 28.91 24.79
C PRO A 321 -9.88 27.68 23.90
N ALA A 322 -10.92 26.92 24.23
CA ALA A 322 -11.31 25.77 23.43
C ALA A 322 -11.55 26.16 21.96
N GLY A 323 -11.02 25.36 21.04
CA GLY A 323 -11.13 25.60 19.60
C GLY A 323 -10.18 26.66 19.04
N LEU A 324 -9.37 27.34 19.86
CA LEU A 324 -8.33 28.25 19.36
C LEU A 324 -7.03 27.50 19.07
N THR A 325 -6.41 27.77 17.92
CA THR A 325 -5.03 27.38 17.60
C THR A 325 -4.28 28.63 17.15
N LEU A 326 -3.38 29.11 18.00
CA LEU A 326 -2.60 30.34 17.79
C LEU A 326 -1.11 30.00 17.89
N ASN A 327 -0.36 30.16 16.80
CA ASN A 327 1.09 29.94 16.79
C ASN A 327 1.78 30.58 15.56
N ASN A 328 3.11 30.75 15.60
CA ASN A 328 3.94 31.16 14.45
C ASN A 328 3.56 32.51 13.79
N ASN A 329 2.92 33.44 14.50
CA ASN A 329 2.62 34.78 14.01
C ASN A 329 3.73 35.78 14.39
N LEU A 330 3.82 36.89 13.65
CA LEU A 330 4.71 38.01 13.95
C LEU A 330 3.88 39.25 14.31
N TYR A 331 4.09 39.77 15.50
CA TYR A 331 3.37 40.93 16.03
C TYR A 331 4.29 42.14 16.14
N PHE A 332 3.78 43.31 15.77
CA PHE A 332 4.49 44.56 15.99
C PHE A 332 3.53 45.73 16.21
N ALA A 333 3.70 46.44 17.32
CA ALA A 333 2.99 47.70 17.59
C ALA A 333 3.99 48.71 18.14
N ASN A 334 4.18 49.84 17.46
CA ASN A 334 5.34 50.70 17.71
C ASN A 334 5.07 52.22 17.66
N GLY A 335 3.84 52.66 17.40
CA GLY A 335 3.49 54.09 17.44
C GLY A 335 3.10 54.60 18.84
N THR A 336 2.85 55.90 18.96
CA THR A 336 2.36 56.49 20.21
C THR A 336 0.93 56.05 20.50
N GLY A 337 0.69 55.39 21.64
CA GLY A 337 -0.56 54.68 21.95
C GLY A 337 -0.52 53.18 21.64
N ALA A 338 0.63 52.64 21.24
CA ALA A 338 0.81 51.22 20.99
C ALA A 338 0.63 50.37 22.26
N VAL A 339 -0.05 49.25 22.09
CA VAL A 339 -0.17 48.15 23.05
C VAL A 339 0.05 46.87 22.27
N PHE A 340 0.81 45.90 22.81
CA PHE A 340 1.10 44.66 22.08
C PHE A 340 -0.20 43.94 21.67
N GLY A 341 -1.05 43.63 22.64
CA GLY A 341 -2.30 42.93 22.37
C GLY A 341 -3.36 43.08 23.46
N PHE A 342 -4.56 42.58 23.18
CA PHE A 342 -5.70 42.62 24.09
C PHE A 342 -6.30 41.21 24.22
N PHE A 343 -6.39 40.72 25.45
CA PHE A 343 -6.98 39.41 25.74
C PHE A 343 -7.96 39.52 26.91
N ASN A 344 -9.22 39.12 26.68
CA ASN A 344 -10.26 39.03 27.72
C ASN A 344 -10.37 40.25 28.64
N SER A 345 -10.66 41.40 28.06
CA SER A 345 -10.84 42.70 28.73
C SER A 345 -9.57 43.35 29.27
N LEU A 346 -8.38 42.82 28.98
CA LEU A 346 -7.11 43.33 29.49
C LEU A 346 -6.09 43.59 28.38
N ASP A 347 -5.35 44.69 28.56
CA ASP A 347 -4.14 44.97 27.80
C ASP A 347 -3.02 44.01 28.21
N VAL A 348 -2.30 43.49 27.21
CA VAL A 348 -1.14 42.62 27.37
C VAL A 348 0.08 43.34 26.83
N ALA A 349 1.15 43.37 27.63
CA ALA A 349 2.28 44.26 27.39
C ALA A 349 3.30 43.76 26.36
N ASN A 350 3.52 42.44 26.24
CA ASN A 350 4.53 41.83 25.36
C ASN A 350 4.23 40.35 25.10
N ILE A 351 5.02 39.71 24.22
CA ILE A 351 4.85 38.31 23.81
C ILE A 351 4.98 37.30 24.96
N GLY A 352 5.82 37.56 25.98
CA GLY A 352 5.97 36.68 27.13
C GLY A 352 4.71 36.65 28.00
N ALA A 353 4.14 37.82 28.26
CA ALA A 353 2.85 37.95 28.95
C ALA A 353 1.71 37.38 28.10
N TRP A 354 1.77 37.54 26.78
CA TRP A 354 0.79 36.99 25.85
C TRP A 354 0.72 35.47 25.85
N ARG A 355 1.86 34.79 25.70
CA ARG A 355 1.95 33.32 25.76
C ARG A 355 1.36 32.77 27.06
N THR A 356 1.59 33.50 28.16
CA THR A 356 1.01 33.16 29.47
C THR A 356 -0.50 33.38 29.49
N ALA A 357 -0.98 34.54 29.03
CA ALA A 357 -2.40 34.89 29.03
C ALA A 357 -3.24 33.95 28.16
N VAL A 358 -2.75 33.63 26.96
CA VAL A 358 -3.44 32.76 25.98
C VAL A 358 -3.15 31.28 26.18
N GLY A 359 -2.10 30.90 26.91
CA GLY A 359 -1.69 29.50 27.11
C GLY A 359 -1.20 28.77 25.86
N GLN A 360 -0.86 29.51 24.79
CA GLN A 360 -0.41 29.00 23.48
C GLN A 360 0.67 29.95 22.89
N ASP A 361 0.92 29.88 21.57
CA ASP A 361 1.69 30.88 20.81
C ASP A 361 3.22 30.87 21.01
N SER A 362 3.80 29.69 21.28
CA SER A 362 5.24 29.54 21.56
C SER A 362 6.15 29.84 20.38
N GLY A 363 5.70 29.57 19.15
CA GLY A 363 6.43 29.81 17.90
C GLY A 363 6.29 31.24 17.35
N SER A 364 5.54 32.11 18.01
CA SER A 364 5.32 33.50 17.56
C SER A 364 6.36 34.48 18.08
N PHE A 365 6.56 35.58 17.38
CA PHE A 365 7.58 36.58 17.72
C PHE A 365 6.99 37.99 17.84
N GLU A 366 7.64 38.83 18.64
CA GLU A 366 7.40 40.27 18.70
C GLU A 366 8.63 40.98 18.12
N SER A 367 8.54 41.38 16.86
CA SER A 367 9.65 42.01 16.14
C SER A 367 9.15 42.78 14.92
N ASN A 368 9.97 43.69 14.41
CA ASN A 368 9.64 44.46 13.22
C ASN A 368 9.73 43.57 11.96
N PRO A 369 8.65 43.44 11.16
CA PRO A 369 8.68 42.65 9.92
C PRO A 369 9.51 43.28 8.80
N GLN A 370 9.92 44.55 8.91
CA GLN A 370 10.71 45.25 7.91
C GLN A 370 10.08 45.20 6.50
N PHE A 371 8.78 45.52 6.39
CA PHE A 371 8.14 45.67 5.07
C PHE A 371 8.86 46.71 4.21
N VAL A 372 8.93 46.49 2.89
CA VAL A 372 9.65 47.33 1.92
C VAL A 372 9.20 48.80 1.97
N ASP A 373 7.91 49.09 1.79
CA ASP A 373 7.37 50.46 1.83
C ASP A 373 5.86 50.47 2.18
N PRO A 374 5.51 50.20 3.45
CA PRO A 374 4.10 50.09 3.86
C PRO A 374 3.35 51.43 3.87
N THR A 375 4.04 52.56 3.67
CA THR A 375 3.48 53.92 3.77
C THR A 375 3.23 54.59 2.41
N ASN A 376 3.62 53.96 1.31
CA ASN A 376 3.45 54.49 -0.03
C ASN A 376 1.96 54.70 -0.39
N ALA A 377 1.70 55.49 -1.44
CA ALA A 377 0.36 55.69 -1.99
C ALA A 377 -0.27 54.37 -2.50
N THR A 378 0.57 53.46 -3.01
CA THR A 378 0.25 52.04 -3.19
C THR A 378 1.21 51.24 -2.30
N PRO A 379 0.79 50.85 -1.09
CA PRO A 379 1.67 50.23 -0.10
C PRO A 379 2.34 48.94 -0.59
N ASP A 380 3.54 48.68 -0.08
CA ASP A 380 4.27 47.45 -0.33
C ASP A 380 4.53 46.71 1.00
N LEU A 381 3.88 45.55 1.16
CA LEU A 381 3.98 44.70 2.36
C LEU A 381 4.82 43.43 2.11
N HIS A 382 5.63 43.40 1.06
CA HIS A 382 6.65 42.37 0.89
C HIS A 382 7.74 42.51 1.95
N LEU A 383 8.38 41.40 2.30
CA LEU A 383 9.50 41.37 3.23
C LEU A 383 10.74 41.95 2.54
N HIS A 384 11.56 42.69 3.30
CA HIS A 384 12.77 43.26 2.71
C HIS A 384 13.82 42.17 2.45
N PRO A 385 14.38 42.06 1.23
CA PRO A 385 15.16 40.89 0.83
C PRO A 385 16.52 40.75 1.53
N SER A 386 17.07 41.83 2.08
CA SER A 386 18.38 41.83 2.71
C SER A 386 18.41 42.23 4.19
N ASN A 387 17.27 42.63 4.77
CA ASN A 387 17.24 43.03 6.17
C ASN A 387 16.91 41.78 7.00
N PRO A 388 17.76 41.37 7.96
CA PRO A 388 17.48 40.18 8.75
C PRO A 388 16.19 40.31 9.53
N THR A 389 15.29 39.34 9.40
CA THR A 389 14.05 39.28 10.20
C THR A 389 13.86 37.89 10.80
N VAL A 390 12.93 37.81 11.76
CA VAL A 390 12.42 36.52 12.28
C VAL A 390 11.27 35.97 11.44
N ALA A 391 10.84 36.68 10.38
CA ALA A 391 9.78 36.22 9.50
C ALA A 391 10.29 35.09 8.59
N GLU A 392 11.56 35.18 8.17
CA GLU A 392 12.22 34.18 7.35
C GLU A 392 12.38 32.87 8.14
N GLY A 393 11.85 31.79 7.57
CA GLY A 393 12.14 30.43 8.00
C GLY A 393 11.62 29.97 9.38
N ASN A 394 10.83 30.80 10.04
CA ASN A 394 10.24 30.49 11.35
C ASN A 394 8.72 30.22 11.30
N GLY A 395 8.14 30.18 10.10
CA GLY A 395 6.78 29.72 9.87
C GLY A 395 6.64 28.20 9.95
N VAL A 396 5.40 27.71 9.94
CA VAL A 396 5.08 26.28 9.90
C VAL A 396 4.23 25.97 8.66
N ASP A 397 4.39 24.79 8.08
CA ASP A 397 3.53 24.38 6.96
C ASP A 397 2.08 24.18 7.45
N VAL A 398 1.20 25.09 7.01
CA VAL A 398 -0.24 25.08 7.28
C VAL A 398 -1.07 24.68 6.06
N GLY A 399 -0.44 24.07 5.04
CA GLY A 399 -1.11 23.62 3.82
C GLY A 399 -1.40 24.74 2.81
N VAL A 400 -0.65 25.84 2.87
CA VAL A 400 -0.75 26.96 1.92
C VAL A 400 0.37 26.79 0.88
N LEU A 401 -0.02 26.52 -0.37
CA LEU A 401 0.95 26.14 -1.42
C LEU A 401 1.71 27.33 -2.00
N ASN A 402 1.02 28.44 -2.26
CA ASN A 402 1.59 29.63 -2.87
C ASN A 402 1.51 30.82 -1.93
N ASP A 403 2.37 31.81 -2.11
CA ASP A 403 2.34 33.11 -1.42
C ASP A 403 1.40 34.11 -2.12
N PHE A 404 1.52 35.41 -1.82
CA PHE A 404 0.75 36.49 -2.43
C PHE A 404 0.96 36.62 -3.95
N ASP A 405 2.21 36.55 -4.40
CA ASP A 405 2.61 36.68 -5.81
C ASP A 405 2.34 35.42 -6.64
N GLY A 406 1.98 34.30 -5.97
CA GLY A 406 1.75 33.02 -6.61
C GLY A 406 3.01 32.15 -6.70
N GLN A 407 4.07 32.52 -6.00
CA GLN A 407 5.29 31.73 -5.86
C GLN A 407 5.03 30.53 -4.96
N THR A 408 5.56 29.37 -5.34
CA THR A 408 5.32 28.12 -4.59
C THR A 408 6.26 28.03 -3.39
N ARG A 409 5.67 27.95 -2.19
CA ARG A 409 6.38 27.89 -0.91
C ARG A 409 7.27 26.65 -0.76
N SER A 410 6.94 25.52 -1.38
CA SER A 410 7.80 24.32 -1.31
C SER A 410 9.16 24.49 -2.01
N GLY A 411 9.31 25.50 -2.89
CA GLY A 411 10.57 25.84 -3.54
C GLY A 411 11.37 26.94 -2.84
N LEU A 412 10.82 27.50 -1.76
CA LEU A 412 11.36 28.61 -0.97
C LEU A 412 11.52 28.07 0.46
N THR A 413 12.74 27.69 0.84
CA THR A 413 13.00 27.08 2.15
C THR A 413 13.90 27.98 2.97
N PRO A 414 13.50 28.31 4.22
CA PRO A 414 12.45 27.66 5.03
C PRO A 414 11.07 28.36 4.94
N VAL A 415 10.02 27.88 5.65
CA VAL A 415 8.66 28.46 5.56
C VAL A 415 8.62 29.83 6.23
N ASP A 416 8.15 30.85 5.50
CA ASP A 416 8.08 32.22 6.00
C ASP A 416 6.74 32.61 6.63
N ILE A 417 6.81 33.46 7.66
CA ILE A 417 5.67 34.12 8.29
C ILE A 417 5.24 35.31 7.41
N GLY A 418 3.95 35.42 7.10
CA GLY A 418 3.38 36.50 6.31
C GLY A 418 2.98 36.09 4.88
N ALA A 419 2.39 37.05 4.17
CA ALA A 419 1.81 36.84 2.84
C ALA A 419 2.84 36.67 1.73
N ASP A 420 4.04 37.18 1.96
CA ASP A 420 5.18 37.08 1.07
C ASP A 420 6.08 35.92 1.50
N ALA A 421 6.68 35.22 0.55
CA ALA A 421 7.63 34.14 0.80
C ALA A 421 8.82 34.29 -0.13
N GLY A 422 10.01 33.91 0.33
CA GLY A 422 11.23 34.09 -0.43
C GLY A 422 12.41 33.36 0.19
N ASN A 423 13.60 33.59 -0.36
CA ASN A 423 14.84 33.22 0.32
C ASN A 423 15.42 34.51 0.92
N PHE A 424 14.77 35.05 1.96
CA PHE A 424 15.22 36.27 2.61
C PHE A 424 16.33 35.97 3.62
N VAL A 425 16.83 37.01 4.28
CA VAL A 425 17.85 36.83 5.32
C VAL A 425 17.15 36.60 6.67
N GLY A 426 17.32 35.41 7.25
CA GLY A 426 16.78 35.05 8.56
C GLY A 426 17.74 35.30 9.73
N ILE A 427 17.19 35.33 10.94
CA ILE A 427 17.95 35.30 12.19
C ILE A 427 18.03 33.85 12.68
N ASP A 428 19.25 33.34 12.93
CA ASP A 428 19.44 31.99 13.48
C ASP A 428 19.18 31.96 14.99
N LEU A 429 18.32 31.03 15.41
CA LEU A 429 17.86 30.87 16.78
C LEU A 429 17.98 29.41 17.27
N ALA A 430 18.43 28.49 16.41
CA ALA A 430 18.51 27.06 16.72
C ALA A 430 19.98 26.65 16.90
N GLY A 431 20.26 25.75 17.84
CA GLY A 431 21.59 25.14 17.90
C GLY A 431 21.73 23.96 16.92
N PRO A 432 22.96 23.43 16.74
CA PRO A 432 23.23 22.44 15.70
C PRO A 432 22.40 21.17 15.82
N ASN A 433 21.97 20.59 14.71
CA ASN A 433 21.40 19.24 14.72
C ASN A 433 22.51 18.18 14.76
N ILE A 434 22.38 17.19 15.65
CA ILE A 434 23.40 16.17 15.92
C ILE A 434 22.87 14.78 15.59
N THR A 435 23.49 14.07 14.64
CA THR A 435 23.08 12.71 14.25
C THR A 435 24.25 11.74 14.11
N TYR A 436 24.10 10.51 14.61
CA TYR A 436 25.10 9.44 14.49
C TYR A 436 24.49 8.06 14.75
N THR A 437 25.16 7.00 14.29
CA THR A 437 24.87 5.62 14.71
C THR A 437 25.65 5.32 15.99
N ALA A 438 24.95 4.88 17.03
CA ALA A 438 25.59 4.54 18.30
C ALA A 438 26.61 3.40 18.13
N LEU A 439 27.77 3.53 18.77
CA LEU A 439 28.77 2.47 18.84
C LEU A 439 28.19 1.23 19.54
N GLY A 440 28.39 0.05 18.94
CA GLY A 440 28.07 -1.24 19.55
C GLY A 440 29.19 -1.76 20.47
N ASN A 441 28.90 -2.83 21.20
CA ASN A 441 29.89 -3.57 22.01
C ASN A 441 31.09 -3.98 21.14
N THR A 442 32.26 -4.10 21.76
CA THR A 442 33.53 -4.37 21.05
C THR A 442 34.44 -5.24 21.89
N THR A 443 35.36 -5.97 21.26
CA THR A 443 36.45 -6.65 21.97
C THR A 443 37.70 -5.76 22.10
N GLN A 444 37.73 -4.62 21.41
CA GLN A 444 38.88 -3.71 21.35
C GLN A 444 39.08 -2.96 22.67
N THR A 445 40.32 -2.97 23.16
CA THR A 445 40.77 -2.16 24.30
C THR A 445 41.56 -0.92 23.88
N THR A 446 41.51 -0.57 22.59
CA THR A 446 42.14 0.61 21.97
C THR A 446 41.11 1.69 21.66
N ASP A 447 41.55 2.94 21.58
CA ASP A 447 40.72 4.12 21.32
C ASP A 447 39.74 3.93 20.14
N ARG A 448 38.55 4.52 20.26
CA ARG A 448 37.51 4.48 19.22
C ARG A 448 37.16 5.89 18.75
N THR A 449 36.62 6.00 17.55
CA THR A 449 36.11 7.26 17.01
C THR A 449 34.64 7.10 16.67
N LEU A 450 33.79 7.97 17.21
CA LEU A 450 32.40 8.12 16.79
C LEU A 450 32.35 9.09 15.61
N VAL A 451 31.70 8.70 14.52
CA VAL A 451 31.48 9.55 13.35
C VAL A 451 30.11 10.22 13.48
N VAL A 452 30.08 11.54 13.51
CA VAL A 452 28.89 12.36 13.78
C VAL A 452 28.60 13.29 12.63
N THR A 453 27.36 13.36 12.18
CA THR A 453 26.93 14.39 11.23
C THR A 453 26.31 15.54 11.99
N LEU A 454 26.83 16.74 11.75
CA LEU A 454 26.36 17.99 12.33
C LEU A 454 25.90 18.93 11.22
N THR A 455 24.71 19.50 11.37
CA THR A 455 24.17 20.48 10.44
C THR A 455 23.64 21.69 11.19
N ASP A 456 23.91 22.88 10.68
CA ASP A 456 23.50 24.13 11.28
C ASP A 456 23.45 25.26 10.23
N VAL A 457 22.52 26.20 10.36
CA VAL A 457 22.28 27.24 9.35
C VAL A 457 23.35 28.34 9.43
N SER A 458 23.68 28.84 10.62
CA SER A 458 24.79 29.79 10.79
C SER A 458 26.16 29.12 10.82
N GLY A 459 26.19 27.82 11.08
CA GLY A 459 27.36 26.97 11.08
C GLY A 459 27.78 26.54 12.48
N VAL A 460 28.29 25.33 12.57
CA VAL A 460 28.81 24.74 13.81
C VAL A 460 30.13 25.43 14.19
N ALA A 461 30.25 25.81 15.47
CA ALA A 461 31.45 26.45 15.99
C ALA A 461 32.71 25.56 15.81
N THR A 462 33.86 26.20 15.62
CA THR A 462 35.17 25.52 15.45
C THR A 462 36.19 26.04 16.47
N GLY A 463 37.41 25.48 16.47
CA GLY A 463 38.47 25.91 17.39
C GLY A 463 38.17 25.55 18.84
N GLY A 464 38.29 26.52 19.76
CA GLY A 464 38.08 26.30 21.20
C GLY A 464 36.64 25.94 21.58
N LEU A 465 35.68 26.16 20.67
CA LEU A 465 34.26 25.87 20.82
C LEU A 465 33.80 24.78 19.83
N ALA A 466 34.74 23.99 19.29
CA ALA A 466 34.41 22.84 18.46
C ALA A 466 33.52 21.84 19.24
N PRO A 467 32.62 21.10 18.56
CA PRO A 467 31.79 20.06 19.17
C PRO A 467 32.61 19.12 20.03
N ARG A 468 32.05 18.62 21.12
CA ARG A 468 32.74 17.71 22.04
C ARG A 468 31.93 16.45 22.29
N ILE A 469 32.64 15.34 22.39
CA ILE A 469 32.10 14.11 22.96
C ILE A 469 32.49 14.03 24.43
N TYR A 470 31.48 13.86 25.28
CA TYR A 470 31.64 13.55 26.68
C TYR A 470 31.48 12.05 26.87
N TYR A 471 32.41 11.42 27.59
CA TYR A 471 32.37 10.00 27.85
C TYR A 471 32.91 9.65 29.23
N ARG A 472 32.48 8.52 29.78
CA ARG A 472 32.95 7.99 31.06
C ARG A 472 33.01 6.48 31.05
N LYS A 473 33.83 5.93 31.94
CA LYS A 473 33.87 4.51 32.25
C LYS A 473 32.99 4.23 33.46
N ASN A 474 32.12 3.23 33.36
CA ASN A 474 31.21 2.79 34.40
C ASN A 474 30.46 3.98 35.05
N ALA A 475 30.69 4.21 36.34
CA ALA A 475 30.08 5.31 37.10
C ALA A 475 31.03 6.49 37.37
N ASP A 476 32.21 6.52 36.72
CA ASP A 476 33.23 7.54 36.92
C ASP A 476 32.76 8.92 36.41
N ALA A 477 33.55 9.96 36.68
CA ALA A 477 33.31 11.30 36.16
C ALA A 477 33.43 11.34 34.62
N TYR A 478 32.66 12.20 33.97
CA TYR A 478 32.78 12.45 32.54
C TYR A 478 34.08 13.18 32.22
N VAL A 479 34.78 12.69 31.22
CA VAL A 479 35.85 13.41 30.51
C VAL A 479 35.33 13.82 29.14
N SER A 480 36.01 14.76 28.46
CA SER A 480 35.58 15.19 27.13
C SER A 480 36.75 15.39 26.17
N GLN A 481 36.51 15.10 24.90
CA GLN A 481 37.44 15.37 23.81
C GLN A 481 36.73 16.17 22.70
N ALA A 482 37.49 17.06 22.06
CA ALA A 482 37.01 17.83 20.92
C ALA A 482 36.87 16.92 19.69
N CYS A 483 35.76 17.07 18.99
CA CYS A 483 35.55 16.49 17.68
C CYS A 483 36.27 17.32 16.62
N THR A 484 36.66 16.67 15.53
CA THR A 484 37.34 17.31 14.40
C THR A 484 36.51 17.16 13.14
N LEU A 485 36.37 18.24 12.37
CA LEU A 485 35.68 18.18 11.07
C LEU A 485 36.50 17.30 10.14
N ALA A 486 35.94 16.15 9.75
CA ALA A 486 36.60 15.17 8.91
C ALA A 486 36.37 15.47 7.42
N THR A 487 35.11 15.74 7.06
CA THR A 487 34.68 16.06 5.69
C THR A 487 33.47 17.00 5.71
N GLY A 488 33.26 17.77 4.64
CA GLY A 488 32.14 18.71 4.52
C GLY A 488 32.48 20.12 5.01
N SER A 489 31.46 20.87 5.43
CA SER A 489 31.58 22.25 5.92
C SER A 489 31.11 22.36 7.37
N VAL A 490 31.27 23.55 7.97
CA VAL A 490 30.70 23.85 9.29
C VAL A 490 29.17 23.91 9.29
N THR A 491 28.52 24.15 8.14
CA THR A 491 27.05 24.16 8.02
C THR A 491 26.47 22.77 7.75
N ASN A 492 27.25 21.86 7.17
CA ASN A 492 26.90 20.47 6.94
C ASN A 492 28.17 19.62 6.85
N GLY A 493 28.53 18.98 7.96
CA GLY A 493 29.82 18.32 8.10
C GLY A 493 29.74 16.99 8.83
N THR A 494 30.67 16.11 8.48
CA THR A 494 30.94 14.88 9.23
C THR A 494 32.15 15.11 10.13
N TRP A 495 31.99 14.81 11.42
CA TRP A 495 32.92 15.08 12.49
C TRP A 495 33.37 13.79 13.14
N ASN A 496 34.68 13.67 13.34
CA ASN A 496 35.29 12.58 14.08
C ASN A 496 35.39 12.98 15.55
N CYS A 497 34.64 12.28 16.40
CA CYS A 497 34.60 12.47 17.84
C CYS A 497 35.34 11.31 18.54
N PRO A 498 36.61 11.50 18.95
CA PRO A 498 37.41 10.44 19.55
C PRO A 498 36.98 10.13 21.00
N ILE A 499 37.05 8.84 21.35
CA ILE A 499 36.91 8.31 22.71
C ILE A 499 38.26 7.70 23.07
N GLY A 500 39.11 8.49 23.73
CA GLY A 500 40.43 8.07 24.20
C GLY A 500 40.37 7.35 25.54
N TYR A 501 40.77 6.07 25.58
CA TYR A 501 40.71 5.23 26.77
C TYR A 501 41.76 5.57 27.82
N ALA A 502 42.90 6.13 27.43
CA ALA A 502 43.88 6.65 28.38
C ALA A 502 43.27 7.70 29.33
N GLY A 503 42.34 8.52 28.83
CA GLY A 503 41.64 9.56 29.60
C GLY A 503 40.70 9.04 30.69
N VAL A 504 40.34 7.74 30.64
CA VAL A 504 39.55 7.06 31.68
C VAL A 504 40.36 5.98 32.41
N GLY A 505 41.69 6.03 32.31
CA GLY A 505 42.60 5.09 32.99
C GLY A 505 42.70 3.71 32.32
N GLY A 506 42.41 3.61 31.03
CA GLY A 506 42.33 2.35 30.28
C GLY A 506 41.01 1.61 30.48
N VAL A 507 40.78 0.60 29.65
CA VAL A 507 39.57 -0.25 29.68
C VAL A 507 39.93 -1.73 29.65
N VAL A 508 39.11 -2.56 30.27
CA VAL A 508 39.20 -4.02 30.27
C VAL A 508 37.86 -4.64 29.91
N THR A 509 37.87 -5.93 29.56
CA THR A 509 36.63 -6.70 29.37
C THR A 509 35.77 -6.57 30.62
N THR A 510 34.47 -6.28 30.45
CA THR A 510 33.42 -5.90 31.43
C THR A 510 33.14 -4.41 31.59
N ASP A 511 34.06 -3.51 31.20
CA ASP A 511 33.84 -2.07 31.34
C ASP A 511 32.70 -1.58 30.43
N LEU A 512 31.87 -0.67 30.96
CA LEU A 512 30.81 0.05 30.24
C LEU A 512 31.28 1.47 29.93
N ILE A 513 31.26 1.88 28.66
CA ILE A 513 31.51 3.27 28.27
C ILE A 513 30.19 3.96 27.97
N SER A 514 29.86 5.02 28.71
CA SER A 514 28.72 5.91 28.41
C SER A 514 29.20 7.18 27.75
N TYR A 515 28.47 7.69 26.74
CA TYR A 515 28.84 8.89 26.00
C TYR A 515 27.66 9.68 25.44
N PHE A 516 27.89 10.96 25.14
CA PHE A 516 27.00 11.85 24.42
C PHE A 516 27.81 12.96 23.72
N VAL A 517 27.23 13.59 22.70
CA VAL A 517 27.87 14.67 21.94
C VAL A 517 27.15 15.99 22.25
N VAL A 518 27.91 17.06 22.43
CA VAL A 518 27.42 18.45 22.58
C VAL A 518 28.02 19.29 21.47
N ALA A 519 27.19 20.10 20.82
CA ALA A 519 27.61 21.04 19.79
C ALA A 519 26.99 22.41 20.05
N GLN A 520 27.64 23.45 19.55
CA GLN A 520 27.09 24.80 19.51
C GLN A 520 27.35 25.43 18.15
N ASP A 521 26.50 26.36 17.77
CA ASP A 521 26.66 27.14 16.55
C ASP A 521 27.54 28.39 16.77
N ILE A 522 27.71 29.20 15.72
CA ILE A 522 28.45 30.47 15.79
C ILE A 522 27.70 31.53 16.61
N ALA A 523 26.36 31.46 16.69
CA ALA A 523 25.52 32.38 17.45
C ALA A 523 25.51 32.08 18.97
N GLY A 524 26.03 30.93 19.40
CA GLY A 524 26.09 30.48 20.79
C GLY A 524 24.93 29.57 21.23
N ASN A 525 24.06 29.13 20.32
CA ASN A 525 22.98 28.19 20.61
C ASN A 525 23.55 26.76 20.76
N LEU A 526 23.11 26.02 21.79
CA LEU A 526 23.67 24.73 22.21
C LEU A 526 22.67 23.58 22.06
N THR A 527 23.17 22.40 21.67
CA THR A 527 22.40 21.14 21.60
C THR A 527 23.23 19.94 22.04
N SER A 528 22.54 18.85 22.39
CA SER A 528 23.17 17.58 22.73
C SER A 528 22.42 16.39 22.13
N ASN A 529 23.14 15.30 21.86
CA ASN A 529 22.56 14.01 21.50
C ASN A 529 23.25 12.88 22.30
N PRO A 530 22.52 12.14 23.15
CA PRO A 530 21.08 12.27 23.43
C PRO A 530 20.72 13.63 24.05
N ALA A 531 19.49 14.10 23.84
CA ALA A 531 19.04 15.43 24.27
C ALA A 531 18.93 15.54 25.80
N GLY A 532 18.98 16.77 26.32
CA GLY A 532 18.75 17.08 27.74
C GLY A 532 20.00 17.52 28.52
N ALA A 533 21.15 17.70 27.87
CA ALA A 533 22.29 18.33 28.53
C ALA A 533 22.03 19.83 28.80
N ILE A 534 22.44 20.31 29.98
CA ILE A 534 22.45 21.74 30.33
C ILE A 534 23.91 22.18 30.40
N ALA A 535 24.28 23.14 29.56
CA ALA A 535 25.65 23.62 29.41
C ALA A 535 25.67 25.14 29.16
N THR A 536 26.76 25.81 29.56
CA THR A 536 26.98 27.23 29.23
C THR A 536 27.71 27.39 27.90
N ASP A 537 28.54 26.41 27.55
CA ASP A 537 29.20 26.22 26.26
C ASP A 537 29.57 24.73 26.10
N VAL A 538 30.08 24.33 24.93
CA VAL A 538 30.47 22.93 24.66
C VAL A 538 31.55 22.38 25.61
N ASN A 539 32.31 23.22 26.31
CA ASN A 539 33.34 22.80 27.26
C ASN A 539 32.80 22.64 28.70
N THR A 540 31.66 23.26 29.02
CA THR A 540 31.15 23.39 30.38
C THR A 540 29.73 22.85 30.50
N VAL A 541 29.61 21.53 30.62
CA VAL A 541 28.33 20.83 30.84
C VAL A 541 28.07 20.70 32.34
N GLY A 542 27.02 21.37 32.83
CA GLY A 542 26.60 21.30 34.24
C GLY A 542 25.73 20.07 34.55
N THR A 543 24.85 19.70 33.62
CA THR A 543 23.97 18.54 33.77
C THR A 543 24.02 17.69 32.49
N PRO A 544 24.52 16.45 32.52
CA PRO A 544 24.49 15.53 31.38
C PRO A 544 23.06 15.04 31.03
N PRO A 545 22.84 14.46 29.85
CA PRO A 545 21.58 13.79 29.51
C PRO A 545 21.23 12.67 30.50
N ALA A 546 19.94 12.50 30.81
CA ALA A 546 19.47 11.48 31.75
C ALA A 546 19.70 10.03 31.27
N SER A 547 19.82 9.83 29.95
CA SER A 547 20.04 8.52 29.32
C SER A 547 21.07 8.63 28.19
N PRO A 548 22.37 8.62 28.52
CA PRO A 548 23.44 8.67 27.51
C PRO A 548 23.51 7.36 26.71
N ASN A 549 24.10 7.41 25.52
CA ASN A 549 24.42 6.20 24.75
C ASN A 549 25.52 5.41 25.46
N SER A 550 25.60 4.10 25.25
CA SER A 550 26.66 3.28 25.85
C SER A 550 27.02 2.03 25.06
N TYR A 551 28.23 1.51 25.28
CA TYR A 551 28.70 0.20 24.80
C TYR A 551 29.63 -0.46 25.81
N ARG A 552 29.75 -1.79 25.75
CA ARG A 552 30.64 -2.58 26.61
C ARG A 552 31.91 -3.03 25.88
N ILE A 553 33.00 -3.15 26.64
CA ILE A 553 34.14 -3.98 26.26
C ILE A 553 33.78 -5.41 26.62
N ALA A 554 33.53 -6.24 25.62
CA ALA A 554 32.85 -7.52 25.73
C ALA A 554 33.75 -8.70 25.34
N PRO A 555 33.50 -9.91 25.88
CA PRO A 555 34.23 -11.10 25.48
C PRO A 555 33.94 -11.49 24.02
N ALA A 556 34.96 -12.03 23.35
CA ALA A 556 34.89 -12.51 21.98
C ALA A 556 34.35 -13.95 21.91
N PHE A 557 33.47 -14.23 20.95
CA PHE A 557 32.93 -15.55 20.67
C PHE A 557 33.16 -15.96 19.22
N SER A 558 33.74 -17.15 19.03
CA SER A 558 33.91 -17.80 17.72
C SER A 558 34.19 -19.29 17.91
N GLY A 559 34.05 -20.07 16.85
CA GLY A 559 34.35 -21.50 16.87
C GLY A 559 33.29 -22.34 17.57
N THR A 560 33.70 -23.51 18.06
CA THR A 560 32.79 -24.47 18.72
C THR A 560 32.70 -24.20 20.22
N ILE A 561 31.47 -24.09 20.75
CA ILE A 561 31.17 -23.88 22.15
C ILE A 561 30.36 -25.08 22.67
N PRO A 562 30.93 -25.91 23.54
CA PRO A 562 30.21 -27.03 24.13
C PRO A 562 29.25 -26.55 25.24
N VAL A 563 28.02 -27.09 25.25
CA VAL A 563 27.00 -26.81 26.28
C VAL A 563 26.52 -28.14 26.87
N GLY A 564 26.41 -28.22 28.19
CA GLY A 564 25.96 -29.41 28.90
C GLY A 564 26.74 -29.69 30.19
N SER A 565 26.49 -30.83 30.80
CA SER A 565 27.11 -31.24 32.06
C SER A 565 28.64 -31.27 31.94
N GLY A 566 29.31 -30.61 32.87
CA GLY A 566 30.78 -30.51 32.90
C GLY A 566 31.38 -29.45 31.96
N GLN A 567 30.56 -28.66 31.25
CA GLN A 567 31.01 -27.56 30.39
C GLN A 567 30.93 -26.20 31.09
N THR A 568 31.50 -25.16 30.49
CA THR A 568 31.41 -23.77 30.99
C THR A 568 29.96 -23.29 31.03
N TYR A 569 29.19 -23.60 29.99
CA TYR A 569 27.77 -23.29 29.91
C TYR A 569 26.96 -24.58 30.12
N LEU A 570 26.14 -24.60 31.17
CA LEU A 570 25.32 -25.76 31.53
C LEU A 570 23.92 -25.73 30.92
N SER A 571 23.54 -24.62 30.29
CA SER A 571 22.21 -24.34 29.72
C SER A 571 22.31 -23.33 28.59
N LEU A 572 21.25 -23.23 27.78
CA LEU A 572 21.13 -22.20 26.75
C LEU A 572 20.50 -20.92 27.32
N THR A 573 19.36 -21.03 27.99
CA THR A 573 18.45 -19.90 28.27
C THR A 573 18.42 -19.45 29.73
N ASN A 574 19.07 -20.16 30.65
CA ASN A 574 19.03 -19.81 32.07
C ASN A 574 19.90 -18.57 32.35
N ALA A 575 19.78 -18.01 33.55
CA ALA A 575 20.79 -17.10 34.06
C ALA A 575 22.15 -17.82 34.15
N GLY A 576 23.21 -17.18 33.68
CA GLY A 576 24.53 -17.76 33.46
C GLY A 576 24.64 -18.70 32.23
N GLY A 577 23.57 -18.85 31.45
CA GLY A 577 23.53 -19.68 30.25
C GLY A 577 24.19 -19.05 29.02
N LEU A 578 24.31 -19.83 27.94
CA LEU A 578 25.00 -19.38 26.74
C LEU A 578 24.33 -18.15 26.09
N PHE A 579 23.00 -18.06 26.06
CA PHE A 579 22.31 -16.93 25.41
C PHE A 579 22.58 -15.61 26.14
N GLU A 580 22.59 -15.61 27.48
CA GLU A 580 22.98 -14.43 28.24
C GLU A 580 24.44 -14.03 27.96
N ALA A 581 25.35 -15.01 27.87
CA ALA A 581 26.75 -14.76 27.56
C ALA A 581 26.93 -14.14 26.17
N LEU A 582 26.24 -14.68 25.15
CA LEU A 582 26.28 -14.16 23.78
C LEU A 582 25.64 -12.77 23.66
N ASN A 583 24.54 -12.51 24.37
CA ASN A 583 23.89 -11.19 24.40
C ASN A 583 24.80 -10.10 24.96
N ASN A 584 25.71 -10.47 25.87
CA ASN A 584 26.71 -9.58 26.46
C ASN A 584 28.06 -9.64 25.74
N GLY A 585 28.16 -10.44 24.66
CA GLY A 585 29.37 -10.73 23.91
C GLY A 585 29.47 -10.06 22.55
N VAL A 586 30.56 -10.37 21.85
CA VAL A 586 30.79 -10.00 20.45
C VAL A 586 31.22 -11.23 19.67
N ALA A 587 30.55 -11.52 18.55
CA ALA A 587 30.99 -12.55 17.62
C ALA A 587 32.14 -12.03 16.75
N THR A 588 33.23 -12.79 16.72
CA THR A 588 34.42 -12.52 15.88
C THR A 588 34.62 -13.58 14.79
N GLY A 589 33.69 -14.53 14.69
CA GLY A 589 33.67 -15.63 13.73
C GLY A 589 32.38 -16.43 13.84
N ASN A 590 32.20 -17.42 12.97
CA ASN A 590 31.07 -18.35 13.05
C ASN A 590 31.08 -19.12 14.38
N ILE A 591 29.90 -19.37 14.94
CA ILE A 591 29.70 -20.05 16.21
C ILE A 591 28.96 -21.37 15.97
N VAL A 592 29.45 -22.45 16.57
CA VAL A 592 28.77 -23.74 16.59
C VAL A 592 28.57 -24.16 18.05
N VAL A 593 27.33 -24.40 18.44
CA VAL A 593 26.93 -24.81 19.79
C VAL A 593 26.69 -26.31 19.79
N ASP A 594 27.60 -27.04 20.44
CA ASP A 594 27.53 -28.49 20.55
C ASP A 594 26.84 -28.89 21.86
N ILE A 595 25.64 -29.46 21.77
CA ILE A 595 24.91 -30.00 22.91
C ILE A 595 25.51 -31.35 23.29
N THR A 596 26.29 -31.35 24.36
CA THR A 596 27.12 -32.48 24.79
C THR A 596 26.39 -33.47 25.71
N SER A 597 25.34 -33.01 26.41
CA SER A 597 24.44 -33.81 27.25
C SER A 597 23.03 -33.22 27.24
N ASP A 598 22.05 -33.92 27.82
CA ASP A 598 20.69 -33.39 27.93
C ASP A 598 20.64 -32.12 28.80
N LEU A 599 19.82 -31.15 28.38
CA LEU A 599 19.56 -29.88 29.06
C LEU A 599 18.12 -29.89 29.58
N LEU A 600 17.89 -30.48 30.76
CA LEU A 600 16.53 -30.81 31.23
C LEU A 600 15.86 -29.74 32.11
N ALA A 601 16.54 -28.62 32.34
CA ALA A 601 16.09 -27.56 33.26
C ALA A 601 16.24 -26.16 32.65
N GLU A 602 15.89 -26.02 31.37
CA GLU A 602 15.84 -24.71 30.71
C GLU A 602 14.71 -23.85 31.30
N THR A 603 14.98 -22.58 31.58
CA THR A 603 14.00 -21.66 32.18
C THR A 603 13.36 -20.73 31.15
N GLY A 604 13.89 -20.67 29.92
CA GLY A 604 13.45 -19.74 28.89
C GLY A 604 13.71 -18.26 29.22
N THR A 605 14.44 -17.96 30.30
CA THR A 605 14.58 -16.60 30.85
C THR A 605 15.24 -15.64 29.86
N HIS A 606 16.33 -16.06 29.22
CA HIS A 606 17.08 -15.22 28.30
C HIS A 606 16.81 -15.63 26.84
N PRO A 607 16.20 -14.76 26.01
CA PRO A 607 16.21 -14.95 24.56
C PRO A 607 17.61 -14.71 24.01
N LEU A 608 17.93 -15.26 22.84
CA LEU A 608 19.09 -14.83 22.07
C LEU A 608 18.71 -13.59 21.25
N ASN A 609 19.32 -12.46 21.59
CA ASN A 609 19.16 -11.21 20.84
C ASN A 609 20.09 -11.18 19.62
N ARG A 610 19.97 -10.15 18.79
CA ARG A 610 20.95 -9.89 17.73
C ARG A 610 22.36 -9.82 18.32
N ILE A 611 23.23 -10.74 17.90
CA ILE A 611 24.62 -10.79 18.35
C ILE A 611 25.38 -9.60 17.72
N THR A 612 26.17 -8.90 18.53
CA THR A 612 27.06 -7.85 18.02
C THR A 612 28.24 -8.51 17.31
N GLU A 613 28.60 -8.04 16.12
CA GLU A 613 29.69 -8.63 15.32
C GLU A 613 30.86 -7.67 15.17
N GLU A 614 32.08 -8.20 15.16
CA GLU A 614 33.30 -7.46 14.90
C GLU A 614 34.19 -8.20 13.88
N GLY A 615 34.87 -7.45 13.01
CA GLY A 615 35.65 -7.99 11.90
C GLY A 615 34.88 -7.97 10.59
N VAL A 616 34.96 -9.06 9.81
CA VAL A 616 34.29 -9.16 8.49
C VAL A 616 32.76 -9.24 8.59
N GLY A 617 32.25 -9.58 9.78
CA GLY A 617 30.83 -9.75 10.04
C GLY A 617 30.22 -10.91 9.26
N ASN A 618 28.90 -10.93 9.20
CA ASN A 618 28.12 -11.96 8.56
C ASN A 618 28.24 -13.38 9.17
N TYR A 619 28.47 -13.45 10.47
CA TYR A 619 28.69 -14.72 11.14
C TYR A 619 27.40 -15.50 11.37
N THR A 620 27.49 -16.82 11.34
CA THR A 620 26.37 -17.74 11.60
C THR A 620 26.45 -18.33 13.00
N LEU A 621 25.31 -18.69 13.59
CA LEU A 621 25.25 -19.51 14.79
C LEU A 621 24.45 -20.80 14.51
N SER A 622 25.07 -21.95 14.73
CA SER A 622 24.41 -23.26 14.60
C SER A 622 24.31 -23.96 15.96
N ILE A 623 23.17 -24.56 16.31
CA ILE A 623 22.96 -25.38 17.50
C ILE A 623 22.69 -26.82 17.06
N ARG A 624 23.43 -27.79 17.61
CA ARG A 624 23.31 -29.21 17.22
C ARG A 624 23.66 -30.20 18.35
N PRO A 625 23.09 -31.41 18.37
CA PRO A 625 23.52 -32.47 19.28
C PRO A 625 24.82 -33.12 18.80
N ILE A 626 25.66 -33.59 19.74
CA ILE A 626 26.84 -34.40 19.42
C ILE A 626 26.92 -35.71 20.23
N GLY A 627 27.53 -36.72 19.63
CA GLY A 627 27.82 -38.03 20.24
C GLY A 627 26.63 -38.99 20.36
N ALA A 628 25.42 -38.47 20.63
CA ALA A 628 24.18 -39.22 20.68
C ALA A 628 22.97 -38.27 20.53
N ALA A 629 21.76 -38.83 20.51
CA ALA A 629 20.54 -38.03 20.63
C ALA A 629 20.50 -37.25 21.96
N ARG A 630 19.91 -36.05 21.93
CA ARG A 630 19.85 -35.13 23.07
C ARG A 630 18.44 -34.58 23.27
N ALA A 631 18.14 -34.27 24.52
CA ALA A 631 16.93 -33.57 24.92
C ALA A 631 17.24 -32.17 25.46
N ILE A 632 16.44 -31.18 25.06
CA ILE A 632 16.37 -29.85 25.68
C ILE A 632 14.95 -29.72 26.23
N SER A 633 14.81 -29.49 27.52
CA SER A 633 13.51 -29.45 28.19
C SER A 633 13.45 -28.40 29.29
N GLY A 634 12.28 -27.79 29.47
CA GLY A 634 12.03 -26.74 30.45
C GLY A 634 10.55 -26.38 30.53
N SER A 635 10.14 -25.66 31.58
CA SER A 635 8.76 -25.19 31.74
C SER A 635 8.72 -23.67 31.64
N PHE A 636 8.16 -23.15 30.55
CA PHE A 636 8.08 -21.70 30.30
C PHE A 636 6.76 -21.30 29.65
N ASN A 637 6.16 -20.19 30.11
CA ASN A 637 4.93 -19.65 29.52
C ASN A 637 5.30 -18.73 28.36
N GLY A 638 5.33 -19.29 27.16
CA GLY A 638 5.88 -18.68 25.95
C GLY A 638 6.84 -19.64 25.25
N ALA A 639 7.64 -19.14 24.31
CA ALA A 639 8.65 -19.95 23.63
C ALA A 639 9.85 -20.26 24.54
N LEU A 640 10.21 -21.53 24.69
CA LEU A 640 11.35 -21.97 25.50
C LEU A 640 12.68 -21.48 24.92
N ILE A 641 12.88 -21.65 23.61
CA ILE A 641 14.03 -21.14 22.85
C ILE A 641 13.54 -19.96 21.99
N ARG A 642 14.09 -18.77 22.25
CA ARG A 642 13.66 -17.52 21.59
C ARG A 642 14.82 -16.87 20.85
N PHE A 643 14.65 -16.67 19.54
CA PHE A 643 15.55 -15.86 18.71
C PHE A 643 14.88 -14.51 18.48
N ALA A 644 15.32 -13.49 19.23
CA ALA A 644 14.75 -12.16 19.26
C ALA A 644 15.61 -11.19 18.43
N GLY A 645 15.35 -11.14 17.12
CA GLY A 645 16.15 -10.37 16.16
C GLY A 645 17.52 -10.99 15.83
N ALA A 646 17.77 -12.23 16.26
CA ALA A 646 18.98 -12.98 15.94
C ALA A 646 18.88 -13.57 14.53
N ASN A 647 19.75 -13.11 13.62
CA ASN A 647 19.79 -13.54 12.23
C ASN A 647 20.76 -14.71 12.02
N ARG A 648 20.60 -15.44 10.91
CA ARG A 648 21.52 -16.53 10.48
C ARG A 648 21.69 -17.63 11.54
N ILE A 649 20.57 -17.99 12.15
CA ILE A 649 20.51 -19.01 13.19
C ILE A 649 20.08 -20.33 12.56
N THR A 650 20.83 -21.40 12.82
CA THR A 650 20.43 -22.76 12.47
C THR A 650 20.28 -23.60 13.74
N VAL A 651 19.13 -24.23 13.91
CA VAL A 651 18.94 -25.32 14.87
C VAL A 651 18.81 -26.60 14.07
N ASP A 652 19.80 -27.48 14.19
CA ASP A 652 19.87 -28.74 13.46
C ASP A 652 19.86 -29.90 14.44
N GLY A 653 18.82 -30.73 14.40
CA GLY A 653 18.72 -31.87 15.28
C GLY A 653 19.48 -33.13 14.83
N SER A 654 20.17 -33.11 13.69
CA SER A 654 21.03 -34.23 13.29
C SER A 654 22.31 -34.31 14.11
N VAL A 655 22.78 -35.52 14.43
CA VAL A 655 24.04 -35.67 15.18
C VAL A 655 25.20 -35.07 14.40
N GLY A 656 25.86 -34.07 14.98
CA GLY A 656 26.96 -33.35 14.34
C GLY A 656 26.54 -32.42 13.20
N GLY A 657 25.24 -32.27 12.90
CA GLY A 657 24.75 -31.32 11.88
C GLY A 657 25.02 -31.74 10.43
N LEU A 658 25.24 -33.03 10.17
CA LEU A 658 25.63 -33.57 8.86
C LEU A 658 24.57 -34.48 8.20
N GLY A 659 23.44 -34.73 8.89
CA GLY A 659 22.44 -35.74 8.49
C GLY A 659 21.01 -35.21 8.37
N THR A 660 20.06 -36.15 8.31
CA THR A 660 18.61 -35.90 8.29
C THR A 660 17.88 -36.59 9.45
N ASP A 661 18.62 -37.18 10.39
CA ASP A 661 18.09 -37.83 11.58
C ASP A 661 17.54 -36.81 12.58
N ARG A 662 16.45 -37.17 13.27
CA ARG A 662 15.81 -36.32 14.28
C ARG A 662 16.33 -36.60 15.69
N SER A 663 17.60 -36.31 15.93
CA SER A 663 18.31 -36.64 17.17
C SER A 663 18.29 -35.55 18.25
N LEU A 664 17.60 -34.42 18.02
CA LEU A 664 17.36 -33.40 19.04
C LEU A 664 15.86 -33.27 19.33
N THR A 665 15.48 -33.59 20.56
CA THR A 665 14.12 -33.34 21.07
C THR A 665 14.09 -32.06 21.90
N ILE A 666 13.21 -31.12 21.59
CA ILE A 666 13.01 -29.89 22.35
C ILE A 666 11.58 -29.87 22.91
N THR A 667 11.46 -29.81 24.23
CA THR A 667 10.17 -29.90 24.92
C THR A 667 9.94 -28.71 25.84
N ASN A 668 8.84 -27.98 25.65
CA ASN A 668 8.36 -27.03 26.66
C ASN A 668 7.25 -27.67 27.49
N THR A 669 7.53 -28.03 28.74
CA THR A 669 6.61 -28.75 29.63
C THR A 669 5.57 -27.87 30.32
N SER A 670 5.49 -26.57 30.00
CA SER A 670 4.44 -25.69 30.54
C SER A 670 3.04 -26.22 30.19
N VAL A 671 2.11 -26.06 31.14
CA VAL A 671 0.72 -26.51 31.07
C VAL A 671 -0.27 -25.36 30.82
N THR A 672 0.20 -24.13 30.59
CA THR A 672 -0.66 -22.95 30.44
C THR A 672 -0.62 -22.38 29.03
N THR A 673 0.54 -21.89 28.58
CA THR A 673 0.74 -21.28 27.24
C THR A 673 2.11 -21.65 26.65
N PRO A 674 2.39 -22.94 26.40
CA PRO A 674 3.71 -23.37 25.92
C PRO A 674 3.92 -23.04 24.44
N SER A 675 5.12 -22.57 24.12
CA SER A 675 5.70 -22.64 22.77
C SER A 675 7.12 -23.17 22.89
N VAL A 676 7.68 -23.76 21.83
CA VAL A 676 9.02 -24.35 21.91
C VAL A 676 10.06 -23.43 21.30
N VAL A 677 9.84 -23.00 20.04
CA VAL A 677 10.79 -22.16 19.30
C VAL A 677 10.09 -20.92 18.76
N LEU A 678 10.75 -19.77 18.91
CA LEU A 678 10.33 -18.50 18.32
C LEU A 678 11.43 -17.93 17.41
N PHE A 679 11.08 -17.60 16.17
CA PHE A 679 11.80 -16.65 15.34
C PHE A 679 11.07 -15.30 15.37
N GLY A 680 11.58 -14.36 16.16
CA GLY A 680 10.91 -13.11 16.50
C GLY A 680 11.61 -11.87 15.96
N SER A 681 10.90 -10.97 15.28
CA SER A 681 11.42 -9.63 14.93
C SER A 681 11.46 -8.69 16.12
N ILE A 682 12.27 -7.62 16.06
CA ILE A 682 12.25 -6.54 17.05
C ILE A 682 11.94 -5.22 16.35
N GLY A 683 10.78 -4.64 16.68
CA GLY A 683 10.27 -3.43 16.05
C GLY A 683 10.08 -3.62 14.55
N THR A 684 10.65 -2.71 13.75
CA THR A 684 10.57 -2.76 12.28
C THR A 684 11.68 -3.59 11.62
N THR A 685 12.60 -4.14 12.41
CA THR A 685 13.75 -4.90 11.88
C THR A 685 13.38 -6.38 11.71
N PRO A 686 13.45 -6.93 10.49
CA PRO A 686 13.09 -8.32 10.26
C PRO A 686 14.11 -9.28 10.88
N ILE A 687 13.62 -10.43 11.33
CA ILE A 687 14.49 -11.60 11.56
C ILE A 687 14.72 -12.32 10.23
N THR A 688 15.97 -12.68 9.94
CA THR A 688 16.36 -13.20 8.63
C THR A 688 17.24 -14.44 8.72
N ASP A 689 17.11 -15.33 7.73
CA ASP A 689 17.95 -16.51 7.53
C ASP A 689 17.94 -17.50 8.72
N GLY A 690 16.76 -17.68 9.33
CA GLY A 690 16.54 -18.64 10.41
C GLY A 690 16.19 -20.03 9.87
N THR A 691 16.85 -21.08 10.35
CA THR A 691 16.56 -22.47 9.99
C THR A 691 16.29 -23.30 11.24
N LEU A 692 15.16 -24.00 11.26
CA LEU A 692 14.87 -25.09 12.20
C LEU A 692 14.73 -26.39 11.39
N ARG A 693 15.64 -27.35 11.60
CA ARG A 693 15.62 -28.60 10.85
C ARG A 693 15.95 -29.83 11.66
N ASN A 694 15.42 -30.96 11.22
CA ASN A 694 15.75 -32.27 11.77
C ASN A 694 15.47 -32.39 13.29
N THR A 695 14.46 -31.69 13.83
CA THR A 695 14.15 -31.72 15.28
C THR A 695 12.84 -32.44 15.59
N ILE A 696 12.68 -32.88 16.83
CA ILE A 696 11.38 -33.24 17.42
C ILE A 696 10.97 -32.12 18.37
N ILE A 697 9.83 -31.49 18.12
CA ILE A 697 9.32 -30.34 18.86
C ILE A 697 8.03 -30.74 19.57
N THR A 698 7.97 -30.56 20.89
CA THR A 698 6.80 -30.97 21.69
C THR A 698 6.43 -29.94 22.74
N ASN A 699 5.18 -29.51 22.74
CA ASN A 699 4.61 -28.70 23.81
C ASN A 699 4.09 -29.60 24.96
N GLY A 700 3.93 -29.04 26.15
CA GLY A 700 3.44 -29.74 27.34
C GLY A 700 1.93 -29.98 27.28
N VAL A 701 1.20 -29.00 26.72
CA VAL A 701 -0.24 -29.01 26.41
C VAL A 701 -0.51 -28.30 25.08
N ASN A 702 -1.66 -28.56 24.45
CA ASN A 702 -2.03 -28.04 23.14
C ASN A 702 -2.79 -26.69 23.19
N THR A 703 -2.47 -25.81 24.15
CA THR A 703 -3.13 -24.50 24.32
C THR A 703 -2.46 -23.34 23.58
N SER A 704 -1.27 -23.56 23.01
CA SER A 704 -0.51 -22.58 22.23
C SER A 704 0.30 -23.25 21.13
N SER A 705 0.81 -22.47 20.17
CA SER A 705 1.55 -22.95 19.01
C SER A 705 2.95 -23.44 19.38
N ALA A 706 3.47 -24.48 18.72
CA ALA A 706 4.78 -25.06 19.07
C ALA A 706 5.95 -24.29 18.44
N VAL A 707 5.88 -24.02 17.14
CA VAL A 707 6.85 -23.18 16.41
C VAL A 707 6.17 -21.88 16.01
N VAL A 708 6.77 -20.75 16.38
CA VAL A 708 6.18 -19.42 16.15
C VAL A 708 7.15 -18.53 15.37
N ILE A 709 6.63 -17.83 14.36
CA ILE A 709 7.35 -16.87 13.53
C ILE A 709 6.54 -15.57 13.54
N SER A 710 6.93 -14.62 14.38
CA SER A 710 6.08 -13.48 14.76
C SER A 710 6.90 -12.29 15.27
N ASP A 711 6.27 -11.33 15.95
CA ASP A 711 6.98 -10.36 16.78
C ASP A 711 7.70 -11.07 17.95
N GLY A 712 8.92 -10.59 18.26
CA GLY A 712 9.79 -11.14 19.30
C GLY A 712 9.50 -10.63 20.70
N THR A 713 8.73 -9.54 20.83
CA THR A 713 8.33 -8.95 22.12
C THR A 713 7.02 -9.57 22.62
N ILE A 714 6.05 -9.73 21.72
CA ILE A 714 4.73 -10.30 21.98
C ILE A 714 4.50 -11.44 20.99
N VAL A 715 4.70 -12.67 21.48
CA VAL A 715 4.51 -13.90 20.70
C VAL A 715 3.10 -13.94 20.12
N GLY A 716 3.01 -14.15 18.81
CA GLY A 716 1.74 -14.23 18.08
C GLY A 716 1.28 -12.91 17.45
N ASN A 717 1.84 -11.76 17.81
CA ASN A 717 1.62 -10.51 17.08
C ASN A 717 2.34 -10.52 15.71
N ALA A 718 1.81 -9.78 14.75
CA ALA A 718 2.43 -9.62 13.43
C ALA A 718 3.90 -9.15 13.56
N GLY A 719 4.83 -9.97 13.06
CA GLY A 719 6.25 -9.67 13.02
C GLY A 719 6.75 -9.36 11.61
N ARG A 720 8.06 -9.21 11.48
CA ARG A 720 8.74 -9.06 10.18
C ARG A 720 9.79 -10.15 10.00
N PHE A 721 9.75 -10.89 8.91
CA PHE A 721 10.68 -11.99 8.72
C PHE A 721 10.99 -12.25 7.25
N ALA A 722 12.19 -12.75 6.99
CA ALA A 722 12.61 -13.19 5.66
C ALA A 722 13.41 -14.49 5.72
N ASN A 723 13.25 -15.35 4.72
CA ASN A 723 14.08 -16.55 4.53
C ASN A 723 14.08 -17.49 5.76
N ILE A 724 12.91 -17.68 6.39
CA ILE A 724 12.77 -18.62 7.50
C ILE A 724 12.45 -20.01 6.95
N VAL A 725 13.21 -21.02 7.37
CA VAL A 725 13.11 -22.40 6.88
C VAL A 725 12.78 -23.35 8.03
N ILE A 726 11.63 -24.02 7.93
CA ILE A 726 11.21 -25.09 8.83
C ILE A 726 11.22 -26.38 8.01
N ARG A 727 12.22 -27.26 8.22
CA ARG A 727 12.45 -28.43 7.38
C ARG A 727 12.62 -29.75 8.14
N ASN A 728 11.94 -30.81 7.72
CA ASN A 728 12.13 -32.16 8.26
C ASN A 728 12.00 -32.24 9.80
N ASN A 729 11.13 -31.43 10.40
CA ASN A 729 10.85 -31.49 11.83
C ASN A 729 9.61 -32.35 12.10
N GLU A 730 9.56 -32.96 13.28
CA GLU A 730 8.34 -33.50 13.85
C GLU A 730 7.75 -32.51 14.86
N VAL A 731 6.47 -32.17 14.74
CA VAL A 731 5.81 -31.23 15.67
C VAL A 731 4.61 -31.90 16.33
N ARG A 732 4.56 -31.86 17.66
CA ARG A 732 3.55 -32.56 18.49
C ARG A 732 2.91 -31.65 19.53
N ARG A 733 1.68 -31.99 19.92
CA ARG A 733 0.93 -31.44 21.07
C ARG A 733 0.79 -29.92 21.09
N ALA A 734 0.42 -29.30 19.97
CA ALA A 734 0.29 -27.86 19.86
C ALA A 734 -1.13 -27.41 19.49
N PHE A 735 -1.48 -26.17 19.80
CA PHE A 735 -2.71 -25.55 19.27
C PHE A 735 -2.61 -25.43 17.74
N VAL A 736 -1.57 -24.72 17.29
CA VAL A 736 -1.11 -24.71 15.91
C VAL A 736 0.29 -25.33 15.85
N GLY A 737 0.55 -26.24 14.91
CA GLY A 737 1.87 -26.85 14.76
C GLY A 737 2.95 -25.80 14.48
N VAL A 738 2.83 -25.12 13.33
CA VAL A 738 3.71 -24.01 12.94
C VAL A 738 2.87 -22.78 12.61
N PHE A 739 3.11 -21.68 13.33
CA PHE A 739 2.35 -20.43 13.22
C PHE A 739 3.24 -19.28 12.75
N ALA A 740 2.99 -18.74 11.56
CA ALA A 740 3.65 -17.55 11.06
C ALA A 740 2.67 -16.40 10.80
N THR A 741 3.01 -15.18 11.25
CA THR A 741 2.20 -13.98 10.97
C THR A 741 3.05 -12.73 10.74
N GLY A 742 2.92 -12.17 9.53
CA GLY A 742 3.60 -10.96 9.07
C GLY A 742 2.73 -9.70 9.04
N GLY A 743 1.43 -9.80 9.33
CA GLY A 743 0.47 -8.71 9.13
C GLY A 743 0.05 -8.54 7.67
N THR A 744 -1.15 -8.00 7.43
CA THR A 744 -1.84 -8.15 6.12
C THR A 744 -1.38 -7.18 5.04
N THR A 745 -1.09 -5.91 5.35
CA THR A 745 -0.63 -4.91 4.36
C THR A 745 0.23 -3.80 4.99
N PRO A 746 1.47 -3.56 4.51
CA PRO A 746 2.25 -4.45 3.65
C PRO A 746 2.57 -5.78 4.37
N GLN A 747 2.84 -6.84 3.61
CA GLN A 747 3.27 -8.13 4.17
C GLN A 747 4.60 -7.97 4.93
N GLY A 748 4.60 -8.32 6.22
CA GLY A 748 5.84 -8.36 7.01
C GLY A 748 6.68 -9.61 6.79
N GLY A 749 6.09 -10.68 6.25
CA GLY A 749 6.77 -11.96 5.99
C GLY A 749 7.19 -12.12 4.52
N THR A 750 8.38 -12.66 4.29
CA THR A 750 8.88 -13.00 2.94
C THR A 750 9.63 -14.34 2.92
N ASN A 751 9.56 -15.07 1.81
CA ASN A 751 10.36 -16.30 1.55
C ASN A 751 10.30 -17.34 2.67
N LEU A 752 9.11 -17.61 3.20
CA LEU A 752 8.90 -18.62 4.24
C LEU A 752 8.87 -20.03 3.65
N THR A 753 9.64 -20.97 4.20
CA THR A 753 9.68 -22.36 3.72
C THR A 753 9.21 -23.34 4.79
N TYR A 754 8.19 -24.14 4.46
CA TYR A 754 7.76 -25.31 5.21
C TYR A 754 7.98 -26.55 4.34
N GLU A 755 8.97 -27.38 4.66
CA GLU A 755 9.36 -28.50 3.82
C GLU A 755 9.54 -29.81 4.60
N GLN A 756 8.96 -30.92 4.12
CA GLN A 756 9.20 -32.27 4.69
C GLN A 756 8.86 -32.41 6.19
N ASN A 757 8.06 -31.51 6.77
CA ASN A 757 7.70 -31.60 8.18
C ASN A 757 6.62 -32.67 8.40
N THR A 758 6.67 -33.32 9.56
CA THR A 758 5.72 -34.32 10.03
C THR A 758 4.90 -33.75 11.18
N ILE A 759 3.61 -33.55 10.94
CA ILE A 759 2.64 -32.97 11.89
C ILE A 759 1.42 -33.89 11.91
N ASN A 760 1.60 -35.12 12.37
CA ASN A 760 0.62 -36.20 12.21
C ASN A 760 0.49 -37.12 13.44
N SER A 761 0.98 -36.70 14.60
CA SER A 761 0.82 -37.49 15.83
C SER A 761 -0.66 -37.57 16.24
N ALA A 762 -1.07 -38.68 16.86
CA ALA A 762 -2.44 -38.90 17.32
C ALA A 762 -2.54 -38.90 18.86
N GLY A 763 -3.76 -38.94 19.38
CA GLY A 763 -4.00 -39.01 20.83
C GLY A 763 -3.55 -37.74 21.55
N ALA A 764 -2.91 -37.88 22.72
CA ALA A 764 -2.46 -36.73 23.52
C ALA A 764 -1.39 -35.85 22.84
N ASP A 765 -0.77 -36.34 21.75
CA ASP A 765 0.23 -35.61 20.98
C ASP A 765 -0.34 -34.97 19.70
N ALA A 766 -1.64 -35.10 19.47
CA ALA A 766 -2.32 -34.46 18.34
C ALA A 766 -2.18 -32.93 18.37
N ILE A 767 -2.13 -32.35 17.17
CA ILE A 767 -2.36 -30.91 17.00
C ILE A 767 -3.84 -30.66 17.24
N ARG A 768 -4.17 -29.53 17.88
CA ARG A 768 -5.56 -29.23 18.22
C ARG A 768 -6.37 -28.65 17.07
N ILE A 769 -5.87 -27.63 16.36
CA ILE A 769 -6.68 -26.93 15.34
C ILE A 769 -6.01 -26.82 13.97
N ILE A 770 -4.74 -26.38 13.88
CA ILE A 770 -4.11 -26.10 12.58
C ILE A 770 -2.72 -26.72 12.48
N GLY A 771 -2.44 -27.45 11.41
CA GLY A 771 -1.11 -27.99 11.16
C GLY A 771 -0.08 -26.90 10.83
N LEU A 772 -0.26 -26.28 9.65
CA LEU A 772 0.60 -25.23 9.12
C LEU A 772 -0.19 -23.96 8.84
N TYR A 773 0.18 -22.85 9.49
CA TYR A 773 -0.48 -21.55 9.34
C TYR A 773 0.50 -20.48 8.84
N MET A 774 0.02 -19.64 7.91
CA MET A 774 0.69 -18.41 7.53
C MET A 774 -0.29 -17.27 7.24
N GLN A 775 0.08 -16.05 7.63
CA GLN A 775 -0.64 -14.83 7.34
C GLN A 775 0.35 -13.73 6.96
N GLY A 776 0.02 -12.90 5.96
CA GLY A 776 0.86 -11.74 5.64
C GLY A 776 2.23 -12.09 5.09
N VAL A 777 2.31 -13.15 4.27
CA VAL A 777 3.57 -13.66 3.72
C VAL A 777 3.60 -13.52 2.20
N ASN A 778 4.70 -12.99 1.66
CA ASN A 778 4.98 -12.94 0.23
C ASN A 778 6.04 -14.00 -0.15
N GLY A 779 5.72 -14.94 -1.04
CA GLY A 779 6.69 -15.90 -1.55
C GLY A 779 6.88 -17.15 -0.68
N ALA A 780 5.84 -17.68 -0.04
CA ALA A 780 5.96 -18.88 0.78
C ALA A 780 6.07 -20.17 -0.06
N THR A 781 6.88 -21.13 0.37
CA THR A 781 6.96 -22.49 -0.21
C THR A 781 6.55 -23.52 0.83
N VAL A 782 5.49 -24.27 0.56
CA VAL A 782 4.97 -25.34 1.44
C VAL A 782 5.02 -26.65 0.66
N SER A 783 5.99 -27.51 0.93
CA SER A 783 6.12 -28.74 0.15
C SER A 783 6.49 -30.01 0.91
N GLN A 784 5.99 -31.15 0.43
CA GLN A 784 6.34 -32.47 0.97
C GLN A 784 6.04 -32.65 2.46
N ASN A 785 5.18 -31.82 3.06
CA ASN A 785 4.80 -31.96 4.46
C ASN A 785 3.72 -33.05 4.61
N THR A 786 3.76 -33.76 5.74
CA THR A 786 2.71 -34.70 6.15
C THR A 786 1.95 -34.09 7.31
N VAL A 787 0.68 -33.73 7.11
CA VAL A 787 -0.18 -33.10 8.12
C VAL A 787 -1.40 -33.96 8.36
N GLY A 788 -1.73 -34.27 9.62
CA GLY A 788 -2.90 -35.07 9.89
C GLY A 788 -3.18 -35.33 11.37
N ASN A 789 -4.17 -36.17 11.63
CA ASN A 789 -4.58 -36.58 12.98
C ASN A 789 -4.82 -35.39 13.93
N ILE A 790 -5.39 -34.31 13.41
CA ILE A 790 -5.81 -33.16 14.22
C ILE A 790 -6.94 -33.60 15.17
N ASP A 791 -6.93 -33.09 16.40
CA ASP A 791 -7.87 -33.44 17.47
C ASP A 791 -9.31 -33.07 17.12
N LYS A 792 -10.13 -34.11 16.90
CA LYS A 792 -11.52 -33.95 16.46
C LYS A 792 -12.50 -33.53 17.55
N ALA A 793 -12.08 -33.50 18.82
CA ALA A 793 -13.01 -33.40 19.95
C ALA A 793 -13.46 -31.97 20.30
N ASN A 794 -12.76 -30.95 19.83
CA ASN A 794 -13.01 -29.56 20.23
C ASN A 794 -13.93 -28.82 19.26
N ASP A 795 -14.69 -27.84 19.79
CA ASP A 795 -15.63 -27.00 19.03
C ASP A 795 -14.92 -25.96 18.14
N GLU A 796 -14.19 -26.46 17.14
CA GLU A 796 -13.24 -25.69 16.32
C GLU A 796 -13.27 -26.13 14.85
N THR A 797 -12.83 -25.26 13.94
CA THR A 797 -12.65 -25.61 12.52
C THR A 797 -11.21 -26.01 12.26
N ASP A 798 -11.00 -27.31 12.18
CA ASP A 798 -9.67 -27.87 11.98
C ASP A 798 -9.18 -27.68 10.55
N VAL A 799 -7.91 -27.30 10.41
CA VAL A 799 -7.30 -27.03 9.11
C VAL A 799 -5.93 -27.69 8.97
N GLY A 800 -5.69 -28.39 7.87
CA GLY A 800 -4.36 -28.95 7.59
C GLY A 800 -3.34 -27.84 7.31
N ILE A 801 -3.56 -27.14 6.19
CA ILE A 801 -2.71 -26.02 5.75
C ILE A 801 -3.59 -24.80 5.51
N TRP A 802 -3.23 -23.67 6.12
CA TRP A 802 -3.97 -22.41 5.96
C TRP A 802 -3.07 -21.27 5.46
N LEU A 803 -3.41 -20.77 4.27
CA LEU A 803 -2.89 -19.53 3.70
C LEU A 803 -3.89 -18.41 4.00
N ALA A 804 -3.67 -17.69 5.10
CA ALA A 804 -4.57 -16.66 5.60
C ALA A 804 -4.32 -15.29 4.95
N SER A 805 -5.09 -14.29 5.39
CA SER A 805 -5.13 -12.94 4.81
C SER A 805 -3.74 -12.32 4.59
N GLY A 806 -3.55 -11.67 3.46
CA GLY A 806 -2.29 -11.05 3.06
C GLY A 806 -1.25 -12.03 2.50
N THR A 807 -1.52 -13.34 2.43
CA THR A 807 -0.59 -14.31 1.82
C THR A 807 -0.64 -14.22 0.28
N ILE A 808 0.50 -13.98 -0.35
CA ILE A 808 0.62 -13.81 -1.82
C ILE A 808 1.87 -14.54 -2.34
N ASN A 809 1.88 -14.87 -3.63
CA ASN A 809 2.98 -15.54 -4.34
C ASN A 809 3.43 -16.87 -3.67
N ALA A 810 2.52 -17.58 -3.00
CA ALA A 810 2.86 -18.80 -2.28
C ALA A 810 2.58 -20.06 -3.11
N THR A 811 3.45 -21.06 -2.99
CA THR A 811 3.30 -22.38 -3.62
C THR A 811 3.09 -23.46 -2.56
N VAL A 812 2.00 -24.23 -2.68
CA VAL A 812 1.67 -25.39 -1.85
C VAL A 812 1.73 -26.63 -2.74
N SER A 813 2.76 -27.47 -2.57
CA SER A 813 2.96 -28.61 -3.46
C SER A 813 3.36 -29.92 -2.80
N ARG A 814 2.86 -31.05 -3.33
CA ARG A 814 3.28 -32.40 -2.89
C ARG A 814 3.10 -32.67 -1.40
N ASN A 815 2.17 -31.98 -0.72
CA ASN A 815 1.86 -32.25 0.68
C ASN A 815 0.86 -33.40 0.80
N THR A 816 0.95 -34.18 1.87
CA THR A 816 -0.03 -35.20 2.25
C THR A 816 -0.82 -34.71 3.46
N ILE A 817 -2.12 -34.51 3.29
CA ILE A 817 -3.05 -34.05 4.33
C ILE A 817 -4.08 -35.15 4.57
N SER A 818 -4.19 -35.66 5.79
CA SER A 818 -5.11 -36.77 6.09
C SER A 818 -5.65 -36.81 7.52
N GLY A 819 -6.84 -37.36 7.73
CA GLY A 819 -7.33 -37.69 9.07
C GLY A 819 -7.73 -36.48 9.91
N ILE A 820 -8.13 -35.38 9.27
CA ILE A 820 -8.61 -34.15 9.92
C ILE A 820 -10.12 -34.29 10.12
N GLY A 821 -10.65 -33.88 11.28
CA GLY A 821 -12.09 -33.99 11.47
C GLY A 821 -12.67 -33.23 12.64
N TYR A 822 -14.00 -33.16 12.72
CA TYR A 822 -14.69 -32.67 13.91
C TYR A 822 -15.77 -33.67 14.35
N THR A 823 -15.83 -33.92 15.66
CA THR A 823 -16.83 -34.77 16.30
C THR A 823 -17.59 -33.96 17.36
N GLY A 824 -18.78 -33.47 17.01
CA GLY A 824 -19.69 -32.75 17.90
C GLY A 824 -20.97 -32.29 17.20
N ALA A 825 -21.85 -31.59 17.92
CA ALA A 825 -23.15 -31.15 17.40
C ALA A 825 -23.15 -29.71 16.86
N ASN A 826 -22.07 -28.95 17.05
CA ASN A 826 -21.99 -27.54 16.68
C ASN A 826 -21.64 -27.34 15.20
N GLY A 827 -21.74 -26.11 14.72
CA GLY A 827 -21.58 -25.72 13.31
C GLY A 827 -20.14 -25.63 12.80
N PHE A 828 -19.25 -26.56 13.17
CA PHE A 828 -17.85 -26.58 12.73
C PHE A 828 -17.59 -27.68 11.71
N ALA A 829 -16.71 -27.39 10.74
CA ALA A 829 -16.36 -28.34 9.70
C ALA A 829 -14.91 -28.14 9.23
N PRO A 830 -14.14 -29.24 9.12
CA PRO A 830 -12.72 -29.20 8.82
C PRO A 830 -12.44 -28.87 7.35
N VAL A 831 -11.23 -28.40 7.09
CA VAL A 831 -10.71 -28.11 5.75
C VAL A 831 -9.31 -28.71 5.58
N GLY A 832 -9.06 -29.42 4.49
CA GLY A 832 -7.71 -29.94 4.20
C GLY A 832 -6.72 -28.80 3.92
N ILE A 833 -6.95 -28.04 2.86
CA ILE A 833 -6.19 -26.85 2.48
C ILE A 833 -7.14 -25.65 2.39
N ASN A 834 -6.92 -24.62 3.20
CA ASN A 834 -7.76 -23.43 3.25
C ASN A 834 -7.01 -22.21 2.71
N LEU A 835 -7.59 -21.55 1.71
CA LEU A 835 -7.04 -20.38 1.05
C LEU A 835 -7.95 -19.19 1.30
N THR A 836 -7.47 -18.24 2.10
CA THR A 836 -8.21 -17.00 2.44
C THR A 836 -7.32 -15.76 2.30
N PRO A 837 -6.62 -15.56 1.16
CA PRO A 837 -5.59 -14.52 1.04
C PRO A 837 -6.15 -13.10 1.09
N GLY A 838 -7.41 -12.88 0.69
CA GLY A 838 -8.05 -11.56 0.76
C GLY A 838 -7.38 -10.48 -0.07
N ALA A 839 -6.60 -10.86 -1.10
CA ALA A 839 -5.85 -9.98 -1.97
C ALA A 839 -6.19 -10.31 -3.43
N ALA A 840 -6.61 -9.31 -4.20
CA ALA A 840 -7.07 -9.51 -5.57
C ALA A 840 -6.03 -10.21 -6.45
N SER A 841 -4.72 -9.95 -6.30
CA SER A 841 -3.66 -10.61 -7.08
C SER A 841 -2.78 -11.49 -6.20
N SER A 842 -3.35 -12.58 -5.67
CA SER A 842 -2.64 -13.44 -4.72
C SER A 842 -1.61 -14.37 -5.37
N ASN A 843 -1.73 -14.73 -6.66
CA ASN A 843 -0.78 -15.57 -7.40
C ASN A 843 -0.35 -16.83 -6.60
N LEU A 844 -1.32 -17.55 -6.06
CA LEU A 844 -1.09 -18.77 -5.28
C LEU A 844 -1.01 -19.97 -6.22
N VAL A 845 -0.16 -20.96 -5.93
CA VAL A 845 -0.07 -22.20 -6.72
C VAL A 845 -0.32 -23.39 -5.83
N ILE A 846 -1.38 -24.15 -6.07
CA ILE A 846 -1.75 -25.33 -5.28
C ILE A 846 -1.65 -26.56 -6.18
N THR A 847 -0.54 -27.31 -6.08
CA THR A 847 -0.21 -28.33 -7.08
C THR A 847 0.26 -29.67 -6.51
N GLY A 848 -0.27 -30.79 -7.00
CA GLY A 848 0.27 -32.11 -6.65
C GLY A 848 0.04 -32.54 -5.19
N ASN A 849 -0.92 -31.96 -4.47
CA ASN A 849 -1.19 -32.32 -3.08
C ASN A 849 -2.16 -33.50 -2.99
N ARG A 850 -1.97 -34.35 -1.96
CA ARG A 850 -2.91 -35.42 -1.61
C ARG A 850 -3.70 -35.03 -0.38
N VAL A 851 -5.02 -34.88 -0.50
CA VAL A 851 -5.94 -34.53 0.59
C VAL A 851 -6.93 -35.67 0.77
N SER A 852 -6.94 -36.29 1.95
CA SER A 852 -7.75 -37.49 2.22
C SER A 852 -8.37 -37.50 3.62
N ASP A 853 -9.40 -38.32 3.83
CA ASP A 853 -9.96 -38.62 5.15
C ASP A 853 -10.32 -37.35 5.97
N ILE A 854 -11.03 -36.42 5.34
CA ILE A 854 -11.49 -35.18 5.96
C ILE A 854 -12.96 -35.34 6.33
N SER A 855 -13.27 -35.41 7.63
CA SER A 855 -14.59 -35.90 8.09
C SER A 855 -15.21 -35.03 9.18
N THR A 856 -16.52 -34.78 9.14
CA THR A 856 -17.23 -34.13 10.27
C THR A 856 -18.58 -34.78 10.54
N ASN A 857 -19.06 -34.71 11.79
CA ASN A 857 -20.47 -34.89 12.12
C ASN A 857 -21.13 -33.58 12.62
N GLY A 858 -20.47 -32.43 12.45
CA GLY A 858 -20.96 -31.10 12.81
C GLY A 858 -21.87 -30.45 11.77
N GLY A 859 -22.47 -29.33 12.14
CA GLY A 859 -23.50 -28.61 11.38
C GLY A 859 -22.97 -27.62 10.33
N ALA A 860 -21.91 -27.95 9.60
CA ALA A 860 -21.31 -27.08 8.56
C ALA A 860 -20.70 -27.89 7.41
N GLN A 861 -20.28 -27.21 6.33
CA GLN A 861 -19.75 -27.85 5.13
C GLN A 861 -18.29 -28.27 5.29
N VAL A 862 -18.01 -29.56 5.10
CA VAL A 862 -16.64 -30.09 5.07
C VAL A 862 -16.02 -29.94 3.69
N ARG A 863 -14.73 -29.60 3.62
CA ARG A 863 -14.05 -29.28 2.36
C ARG A 863 -12.66 -29.92 2.27
N GLY A 864 -12.30 -30.42 1.09
CA GLY A 864 -10.93 -30.86 0.81
C GLY A 864 -10.01 -29.66 0.61
N ILE A 865 -10.17 -28.97 -0.52
CA ILE A 865 -9.48 -27.72 -0.84
C ILE A 865 -10.53 -26.61 -0.92
N ALA A 866 -10.34 -25.52 -0.17
CA ALA A 866 -11.26 -24.39 -0.14
C ALA A 866 -10.55 -23.10 -0.52
N LEU A 867 -11.15 -22.34 -1.43
CA LEU A 867 -10.78 -20.98 -1.76
C LEU A 867 -11.92 -20.02 -1.40
N SER A 868 -11.63 -19.00 -0.61
CA SER A 868 -12.59 -17.95 -0.24
C SER A 868 -11.94 -16.56 -0.20
N GLY A 869 -12.78 -15.52 -0.32
CA GLY A 869 -12.34 -14.13 -0.33
C GLY A 869 -11.80 -13.65 -1.69
N ALA A 870 -11.30 -12.42 -1.73
CA ALA A 870 -10.70 -11.86 -2.94
C ALA A 870 -9.37 -12.57 -3.27
N SER A 871 -9.27 -13.10 -4.49
CA SER A 871 -8.09 -13.76 -5.06
C SER A 871 -8.20 -13.72 -6.59
N SER A 872 -7.08 -13.75 -7.30
CA SER A 872 -7.06 -13.88 -8.76
C SER A 872 -5.82 -14.62 -9.24
N ASP A 873 -5.94 -15.17 -10.45
CA ASP A 873 -4.84 -15.72 -11.24
C ASP A 873 -4.06 -16.81 -10.49
N LEU A 874 -4.79 -17.80 -9.97
CA LEU A 874 -4.22 -18.89 -9.18
C LEU A 874 -4.59 -20.27 -9.76
N PRO A 875 -3.62 -21.18 -9.96
CA PRO A 875 -3.90 -22.58 -10.30
C PRO A 875 -4.12 -23.46 -9.06
N ILE A 876 -5.15 -24.30 -9.12
CA ILE A 876 -5.39 -25.49 -8.30
C ILE A 876 -5.30 -26.68 -9.23
N GLU A 877 -4.16 -27.36 -9.25
CA GLU A 877 -3.87 -28.35 -10.28
C GLU A 877 -3.24 -29.64 -9.77
N LYS A 878 -3.44 -30.75 -10.47
CA LYS A 878 -2.76 -32.03 -10.17
C LYS A 878 -2.98 -32.55 -8.74
N ASN A 879 -4.02 -32.09 -8.03
CA ASN A 879 -4.28 -32.53 -6.66
C ASN A 879 -5.15 -33.79 -6.67
N ASP A 880 -4.87 -34.70 -5.73
CA ASP A 880 -5.68 -35.87 -5.42
C ASP A 880 -6.49 -35.61 -4.15
N VAL A 881 -7.80 -35.39 -4.30
CA VAL A 881 -8.73 -35.03 -3.22
C VAL A 881 -9.77 -36.12 -3.04
N GLN A 882 -9.69 -36.85 -1.93
CA GLN A 882 -10.58 -37.99 -1.68
C GLN A 882 -11.12 -38.04 -0.25
N GLY A 883 -12.21 -38.77 -0.02
CA GLY A 883 -12.68 -39.08 1.34
C GLY A 883 -13.12 -37.85 2.13
N ILE A 884 -13.93 -36.98 1.50
CA ILE A 884 -14.48 -35.77 2.13
C ILE A 884 -15.92 -36.06 2.57
N ILE A 885 -16.13 -36.23 3.88
CA ILE A 885 -17.33 -36.89 4.41
C ILE A 885 -18.03 -36.08 5.51
N ASN A 886 -19.32 -35.82 5.36
CA ASN A 886 -20.16 -35.26 6.43
C ASN A 886 -21.17 -36.27 6.98
N THR A 887 -20.93 -36.83 8.16
CA THR A 887 -21.82 -37.84 8.76
C THR A 887 -22.98 -37.25 9.59
N ASN A 888 -23.15 -35.93 9.66
CA ASN A 888 -24.18 -35.28 10.49
C ASN A 888 -25.60 -35.71 10.04
N PRO A 889 -26.45 -36.23 10.96
CA PRO A 889 -27.79 -36.70 10.61
C PRO A 889 -28.79 -35.58 10.29
N GLY A 890 -28.43 -34.31 10.44
CA GLY A 890 -29.17 -33.12 10.00
C GLY A 890 -28.93 -32.73 8.54
N THR A 891 -28.01 -33.43 7.84
CA THR A 891 -27.67 -33.26 6.42
C THR A 891 -26.98 -31.91 6.12
N PHE A 892 -25.64 -31.93 6.06
CA PHE A 892 -24.81 -30.76 5.73
C PHE A 892 -23.82 -31.09 4.59
N GLY A 893 -23.42 -30.07 3.82
CA GLY A 893 -22.68 -30.27 2.58
C GLY A 893 -21.27 -30.87 2.75
N ALA A 894 -20.78 -31.50 1.70
CA ALA A 894 -19.43 -32.04 1.60
C ALA A 894 -18.85 -31.75 0.20
N TYR A 895 -17.71 -31.06 0.13
CA TYR A 895 -17.14 -30.59 -1.13
C TYR A 895 -15.68 -31.03 -1.31
N GLY A 896 -15.33 -31.60 -2.46
CA GLY A 896 -13.93 -31.92 -2.79
C GLY A 896 -13.10 -30.63 -2.92
N ILE A 897 -13.32 -29.89 -4.00
CA ILE A 897 -12.72 -28.57 -4.24
C ILE A 897 -13.83 -27.52 -4.27
N ASP A 898 -13.76 -26.53 -3.38
CA ASP A 898 -14.74 -25.44 -3.27
C ASP A 898 -14.09 -24.09 -3.60
N VAL A 899 -14.44 -23.55 -4.76
CA VAL A 899 -14.08 -22.19 -5.19
C VAL A 899 -15.24 -21.27 -4.82
N SER A 900 -15.25 -20.81 -3.56
CA SER A 900 -16.33 -19.98 -3.02
C SER A 900 -16.14 -18.48 -3.27
N GLY A 901 -14.99 -18.07 -3.82
CA GLY A 901 -14.67 -16.71 -4.24
C GLY A 901 -13.38 -16.67 -5.06
N GLY A 902 -13.01 -15.48 -5.53
CA GLY A 902 -11.85 -15.24 -6.41
C GLY A 902 -12.25 -14.98 -7.87
N ASN A 903 -11.29 -14.71 -8.75
CA ASN A 903 -11.48 -14.56 -10.20
C ASN A 903 -10.34 -15.28 -10.95
N ASN A 904 -10.53 -15.65 -12.21
CA ASN A 904 -9.50 -16.24 -13.07
C ASN A 904 -8.80 -17.52 -12.53
N VAL A 905 -9.40 -18.18 -11.55
CA VAL A 905 -8.89 -19.45 -10.96
C VAL A 905 -8.87 -20.54 -12.04
N LEU A 906 -7.73 -21.19 -12.20
CA LEU A 906 -7.57 -22.39 -13.04
C LEU A 906 -7.69 -23.63 -12.13
N VAL A 907 -8.70 -24.46 -12.32
CA VAL A 907 -8.83 -25.76 -11.67
C VAL A 907 -8.56 -26.82 -12.73
N SER A 908 -7.41 -27.50 -12.69
CA SER A 908 -7.08 -28.46 -13.75
C SER A 908 -6.34 -29.72 -13.33
N ASN A 909 -6.51 -30.82 -14.07
CA ASN A 909 -5.82 -32.09 -13.78
C ASN A 909 -6.02 -32.62 -12.35
N ASN A 910 -7.10 -32.28 -11.66
CA ASN A 910 -7.33 -32.80 -10.31
C ASN A 910 -8.10 -34.12 -10.36
N PHE A 911 -7.75 -35.03 -9.47
CA PHE A 911 -8.58 -36.19 -9.12
C PHE A 911 -9.45 -35.84 -7.91
N VAL A 912 -10.76 -36.06 -8.03
CA VAL A 912 -11.70 -35.86 -6.92
C VAL A 912 -12.62 -37.06 -6.78
N SER A 913 -12.56 -37.77 -5.64
CA SER A 913 -13.37 -38.98 -5.42
C SER A 913 -13.90 -39.10 -3.99
N ASN A 914 -14.84 -40.04 -3.78
CA ASN A 914 -15.32 -40.41 -2.43
C ASN A 914 -15.76 -39.20 -1.56
N VAL A 915 -16.54 -38.28 -2.15
CA VAL A 915 -17.18 -37.18 -1.43
C VAL A 915 -18.59 -37.62 -1.07
N SER A 916 -18.98 -37.54 0.21
CA SER A 916 -20.30 -38.02 0.66
C SER A 916 -20.81 -37.32 1.92
N PHE A 917 -22.09 -37.51 2.21
CA PHE A 917 -22.76 -37.01 3.41
C PHE A 917 -23.84 -37.98 3.92
N ASN A 918 -24.32 -37.81 5.14
CA ASN A 918 -25.47 -38.52 5.69
C ASN A 918 -26.77 -37.85 5.24
N MET A 919 -27.68 -38.62 4.62
CA MET A 919 -28.93 -38.12 4.07
C MET A 919 -30.12 -38.18 5.03
N SER A 920 -29.94 -38.60 6.28
CA SER A 920 -31.07 -38.90 7.20
C SER A 920 -31.87 -37.68 7.66
N GLY A 921 -31.37 -36.45 7.45
CA GLY A 921 -31.93 -35.20 7.96
C GLY A 921 -32.63 -34.35 6.91
N GLY A 922 -33.36 -33.34 7.39
CA GLY A 922 -34.26 -32.48 6.60
C GLY A 922 -33.62 -31.42 5.69
N GLY A 923 -32.40 -31.64 5.19
CA GLY A 923 -31.72 -30.70 4.30
C GLY A 923 -32.55 -30.43 3.04
N ALA A 924 -32.81 -29.16 2.70
CA ALA A 924 -33.54 -28.81 1.48
C ALA A 924 -32.66 -28.96 0.23
N PHE A 925 -33.29 -29.15 -0.94
CA PHE A 925 -32.61 -29.17 -2.23
C PHE A 925 -31.87 -27.85 -2.42
N SER A 926 -30.54 -27.88 -2.33
CA SER A 926 -29.74 -26.66 -2.21
C SER A 926 -28.31 -26.89 -2.67
N THR A 927 -27.71 -25.83 -3.19
CA THR A 927 -26.29 -25.73 -3.53
C THR A 927 -25.38 -25.48 -2.31
N GLN A 928 -25.97 -25.43 -1.10
CA GLN A 928 -25.30 -25.29 0.19
C GLN A 928 -25.29 -26.60 1.02
N PHE A 929 -26.26 -27.49 0.78
CA PHE A 929 -26.44 -28.74 1.53
C PHE A 929 -26.25 -29.97 0.65
N GLY A 930 -25.48 -29.85 -0.44
CA GLY A 930 -25.24 -30.92 -1.39
C GLY A 930 -23.88 -31.60 -1.25
N VAL A 931 -23.67 -32.62 -2.06
CA VAL A 931 -22.37 -33.28 -2.25
C VAL A 931 -21.79 -32.81 -3.57
N PHE A 932 -20.61 -32.18 -3.55
CA PHE A 932 -19.98 -31.68 -4.76
C PHE A 932 -18.54 -32.15 -4.91
N GLY A 933 -18.19 -32.66 -6.09
CA GLY A 933 -16.79 -32.92 -6.39
C GLY A 933 -16.02 -31.61 -6.51
N ILE A 934 -16.40 -30.80 -7.50
CA ILE A 934 -15.91 -29.43 -7.68
C ILE A 934 -17.11 -28.46 -7.64
N ARG A 935 -17.02 -27.42 -6.81
CA ARG A 935 -18.05 -26.40 -6.64
C ARG A 935 -17.51 -25.01 -6.97
N ILE A 936 -18.22 -24.28 -7.82
CA ILE A 936 -18.00 -22.86 -8.13
C ILE A 936 -19.10 -22.05 -7.44
N GLY A 937 -18.76 -21.49 -6.29
CA GLY A 937 -19.67 -20.70 -5.44
C GLY A 937 -19.84 -19.26 -5.89
N ALA A 938 -18.76 -18.61 -6.34
CA ALA A 938 -18.75 -17.24 -6.83
C ALA A 938 -17.46 -16.98 -7.63
N GLY A 939 -17.39 -15.81 -8.29
CA GLY A 939 -16.21 -15.37 -9.02
C GLY A 939 -16.36 -15.45 -10.54
N THR A 940 -15.46 -14.81 -11.28
CA THR A 940 -15.56 -14.67 -12.75
C THR A 940 -14.29 -15.17 -13.45
N GLY A 941 -14.39 -15.57 -14.71
CA GLY A 941 -13.24 -15.94 -15.55
C GLY A 941 -12.57 -17.27 -15.18
N HIS A 942 -13.21 -18.11 -14.36
CA HIS A 942 -12.65 -19.39 -13.94
C HIS A 942 -12.51 -20.37 -15.11
N ARG A 943 -11.48 -21.21 -15.07
CA ARG A 943 -11.18 -22.24 -16.07
C ARG A 943 -11.12 -23.59 -15.40
N ILE A 944 -11.99 -24.51 -15.81
CA ILE A 944 -12.13 -25.86 -15.23
C ILE A 944 -11.77 -26.84 -16.33
N TYR A 945 -10.54 -27.32 -16.33
CA TYR A 945 -9.97 -28.07 -17.45
C TYR A 945 -9.46 -29.43 -17.03
N ASN A 946 -9.73 -30.47 -17.81
CA ASN A 946 -9.04 -31.75 -17.62
C ASN A 946 -9.14 -32.30 -16.18
N ASN A 947 -10.22 -32.11 -15.45
CA ASN A 947 -10.38 -32.73 -14.13
C ASN A 947 -11.04 -34.09 -14.27
N SER A 948 -10.70 -35.04 -13.40
CA SER A 948 -11.41 -36.31 -13.26
C SER A 948 -12.13 -36.34 -11.91
N VAL A 949 -13.45 -36.34 -11.93
CA VAL A 949 -14.29 -36.37 -10.73
C VAL A 949 -15.16 -37.61 -10.75
N ASN A 950 -15.11 -38.40 -9.67
CA ASN A 950 -15.90 -39.62 -9.53
C ASN A 950 -16.61 -39.68 -8.18
N LEU A 951 -17.90 -39.38 -8.19
CA LEU A 951 -18.79 -39.58 -7.05
C LEU A 951 -19.48 -40.94 -7.19
N SER A 952 -19.32 -41.83 -6.22
CA SER A 952 -19.84 -43.19 -6.30
C SER A 952 -20.16 -43.76 -4.93
N GLY A 953 -20.86 -44.90 -4.92
CA GLY A 953 -21.28 -45.58 -3.70
C GLY A 953 -22.69 -45.21 -3.25
N ALA A 954 -23.18 -45.90 -2.22
CA ALA A 954 -24.46 -45.57 -1.60
C ALA A 954 -24.25 -44.46 -0.57
N LEU A 955 -25.06 -43.41 -0.64
CA LEU A 955 -25.07 -42.40 0.40
C LEU A 955 -25.63 -42.99 1.71
N PRO A 956 -24.99 -42.77 2.86
CA PRO A 956 -25.44 -43.30 4.13
C PRO A 956 -26.73 -42.60 4.63
N GLY A 957 -27.66 -43.37 5.22
CA GLY A 957 -28.91 -42.85 5.81
C GLY A 957 -30.16 -43.02 4.95
N THR A 958 -31.29 -42.48 5.42
CA THR A 958 -32.59 -42.53 4.70
C THR A 958 -33.08 -41.13 4.40
N ALA A 959 -33.14 -40.75 3.12
CA ALA A 959 -33.61 -39.42 2.71
C ALA A 959 -35.05 -39.12 3.13
N ASN A 960 -35.26 -38.02 3.85
CA ASN A 960 -36.58 -37.50 4.21
C ASN A 960 -36.97 -36.23 3.42
N SER A 961 -36.06 -35.71 2.60
CA SER A 961 -36.19 -34.47 1.82
C SER A 961 -35.53 -34.60 0.44
N ALA A 962 -35.69 -33.56 -0.39
CA ALA A 962 -35.03 -33.45 -1.69
C ALA A 962 -33.57 -33.01 -1.50
N LEU A 963 -32.61 -33.69 -2.15
CA LEU A 963 -31.17 -33.44 -2.02
C LEU A 963 -30.48 -33.40 -3.39
N LEU A 964 -29.28 -32.82 -3.43
CA LEU A 964 -28.48 -32.65 -4.64
C LEU A 964 -27.08 -33.22 -4.42
N SER A 965 -26.61 -34.02 -5.37
CA SER A 965 -25.19 -34.30 -5.55
C SER A 965 -24.78 -34.03 -6.98
N ALA A 966 -23.64 -33.38 -7.16
CA ALA A 966 -23.08 -33.16 -8.49
C ALA A 966 -21.56 -33.31 -8.54
N ALA A 967 -21.03 -33.95 -9.59
CA ALA A 967 -19.57 -33.98 -9.78
C ALA A 967 -19.04 -32.55 -10.02
N PHE A 968 -19.79 -31.71 -10.73
CA PHE A 968 -19.51 -30.30 -10.92
C PHE A 968 -20.74 -29.43 -10.66
N CYS A 969 -20.59 -28.34 -9.91
CA CYS A 969 -21.69 -27.45 -9.52
C CYS A 969 -21.34 -25.99 -9.72
N VAL A 970 -22.19 -25.25 -10.44
CA VAL A 970 -22.16 -23.79 -10.52
C VAL A 970 -23.34 -23.22 -9.74
N VAL A 971 -23.05 -22.38 -8.75
CA VAL A 971 -24.05 -22.00 -7.74
C VAL A 971 -24.98 -20.88 -8.20
N GLY A 972 -24.44 -19.85 -8.85
CA GLY A 972 -25.18 -18.63 -9.14
C GLY A 972 -24.84 -18.03 -10.51
N THR A 973 -25.77 -17.22 -11.03
CA THR A 973 -25.65 -16.55 -12.33
C THR A 973 -24.59 -15.46 -12.36
N THR A 974 -24.01 -15.11 -11.21
CA THR A 974 -22.89 -14.17 -11.07
C THR A 974 -21.55 -14.76 -11.46
N SER A 975 -21.47 -16.08 -11.67
CA SER A 975 -20.25 -16.74 -12.15
C SER A 975 -20.13 -16.62 -13.67
N THR A 976 -19.60 -15.49 -14.14
CA THR A 976 -19.52 -15.18 -15.57
C THR A 976 -18.15 -15.50 -16.18
N GLY A 977 -18.10 -15.74 -17.49
CA GLY A 977 -16.85 -16.05 -18.20
C GLY A 977 -16.20 -17.38 -17.79
N LEU A 978 -16.97 -18.29 -17.19
CA LEU A 978 -16.49 -19.62 -16.81
C LEU A 978 -16.29 -20.47 -18.07
N ASP A 979 -15.16 -21.18 -18.12
CA ASP A 979 -14.77 -22.05 -19.22
C ASP A 979 -14.51 -23.47 -18.73
N VAL A 980 -15.32 -24.43 -19.17
CA VAL A 980 -15.36 -25.81 -18.68
C VAL A 980 -15.15 -26.79 -19.83
N ARG A 981 -13.94 -27.34 -19.95
CA ARG A 981 -13.57 -28.20 -21.08
C ARG A 981 -12.72 -29.41 -20.69
N ASP A 982 -12.88 -30.48 -21.46
CA ASP A 982 -12.06 -31.71 -21.33
C ASP A 982 -12.10 -32.38 -19.96
N ASN A 983 -13.16 -32.19 -19.16
CA ASN A 983 -13.29 -32.85 -17.85
C ASN A 983 -14.06 -34.17 -17.94
N ILE A 984 -13.75 -35.12 -17.05
CA ILE A 984 -14.61 -36.26 -16.72
C ILE A 984 -15.40 -35.91 -15.46
N PHE A 985 -16.72 -35.79 -15.59
CA PHE A 985 -17.63 -35.62 -14.47
C PHE A 985 -18.51 -36.86 -14.33
N ALA A 986 -18.25 -37.65 -13.31
CA ALA A 986 -18.99 -38.87 -13.02
C ALA A 986 -19.72 -38.77 -11.68
N ASN A 987 -21.01 -39.06 -11.70
CA ASN A 987 -21.82 -39.19 -10.50
C ASN A 987 -22.72 -40.43 -10.59
N ASN A 988 -22.23 -41.52 -10.02
CA ASN A 988 -22.90 -42.80 -9.92
C ASN A 988 -23.29 -43.09 -8.46
N ILE A 989 -23.54 -42.05 -7.67
CA ILE A 989 -24.10 -42.21 -6.33
C ILE A 989 -25.46 -42.93 -6.41
N THR A 990 -25.72 -43.78 -5.42
CA THR A 990 -26.98 -44.52 -5.26
C THR A 990 -27.64 -44.24 -3.91
N GLY A 991 -28.93 -44.52 -3.80
CA GLY A 991 -29.73 -44.29 -2.59
C GLY A 991 -30.78 -43.18 -2.76
N GLY A 992 -31.49 -42.85 -1.68
CA GLY A 992 -32.47 -41.75 -1.67
C GLY A 992 -33.87 -42.07 -2.23
N THR A 993 -34.76 -41.08 -2.21
CA THR A 993 -36.12 -41.14 -2.79
C THR A 993 -36.16 -40.47 -4.18
N THR A 994 -37.30 -40.52 -4.87
CA THR A 994 -37.50 -39.86 -6.19
C THR A 994 -37.35 -38.34 -6.17
N SER A 995 -37.18 -37.73 -4.99
CA SER A 995 -36.99 -36.28 -4.82
C SER A 995 -35.52 -35.86 -4.82
N ILE A 996 -34.58 -36.77 -5.10
CA ILE A 996 -33.12 -36.51 -5.08
C ILE A 996 -32.56 -36.50 -6.50
N ALA A 997 -31.56 -35.65 -6.73
CA ALA A 997 -30.80 -35.61 -7.98
C ALA A 997 -29.33 -36.01 -7.78
N HIS A 998 -28.92 -37.06 -8.48
CA HIS A 998 -27.52 -37.45 -8.67
C HIS A 998 -27.16 -37.17 -10.13
N VAL A 999 -26.45 -36.07 -10.36
CA VAL A 999 -26.12 -35.60 -11.72
C VAL A 999 -24.63 -35.36 -11.86
N PRO A 1000 -24.03 -35.50 -13.04
CA PRO A 1000 -22.67 -35.04 -13.30
C PRO A 1000 -22.53 -33.53 -13.13
N VAL A 1001 -23.51 -32.76 -13.61
CA VAL A 1001 -23.44 -31.30 -13.67
C VAL A 1001 -24.68 -30.64 -13.07
N PHE A 1002 -24.46 -29.60 -12.27
CA PHE A 1002 -25.50 -28.68 -11.82
C PHE A 1002 -25.24 -27.24 -12.30
N LEU A 1003 -26.28 -26.57 -12.81
CA LEU A 1003 -26.24 -25.18 -13.30
C LEU A 1003 -27.31 -24.29 -12.60
N PRO A 1004 -27.08 -22.97 -12.49
CA PRO A 1004 -28.05 -22.07 -11.86
C PRO A 1004 -29.25 -21.78 -12.78
N SER A 1005 -30.45 -21.66 -12.22
CA SER A 1005 -31.63 -21.19 -12.96
C SER A 1005 -31.61 -19.69 -13.20
N GLY A 1006 -32.24 -19.24 -14.29
CA GLY A 1006 -32.40 -17.80 -14.60
C GLY A 1006 -31.16 -17.15 -15.22
N GLY A 1007 -30.14 -17.94 -15.56
CA GLY A 1007 -29.00 -17.47 -16.33
C GLY A 1007 -29.39 -17.06 -17.76
N THR A 1008 -28.59 -16.18 -18.35
CA THR A 1008 -28.74 -15.69 -19.73
C THR A 1008 -27.37 -15.71 -20.42
N ALA A 1009 -27.32 -15.31 -21.69
CA ALA A 1009 -26.08 -15.17 -22.44
C ALA A 1009 -25.04 -14.23 -21.77
N ALA A 1010 -25.47 -13.37 -20.83
CA ALA A 1010 -24.59 -12.53 -20.02
C ALA A 1010 -23.64 -13.32 -19.11
N MET A 1011 -23.96 -14.59 -18.81
CA MET A 1011 -23.01 -15.46 -18.10
C MET A 1011 -21.79 -15.79 -18.95
N ASN A 1012 -21.91 -15.72 -20.29
CA ASN A 1012 -20.82 -15.95 -21.23
C ASN A 1012 -20.03 -17.24 -20.97
N LEU A 1013 -20.75 -18.35 -20.74
CA LEU A 1013 -20.13 -19.65 -20.47
C LEU A 1013 -19.51 -20.24 -21.74
N THR A 1014 -18.31 -20.80 -21.60
CA THR A 1014 -17.70 -21.71 -22.57
C THR A 1014 -17.71 -23.11 -21.98
N TRP A 1015 -18.23 -24.08 -22.73
CA TRP A 1015 -18.52 -25.41 -22.20
C TRP A 1015 -18.46 -26.41 -23.34
N ASN A 1016 -17.49 -27.32 -23.34
CA ASN A 1016 -17.39 -28.30 -24.43
C ASN A 1016 -16.49 -29.48 -24.10
N ASN A 1017 -16.54 -30.55 -24.91
CA ASN A 1017 -15.61 -31.68 -24.84
C ASN A 1017 -15.51 -32.33 -23.44
N ASN A 1018 -16.55 -32.26 -22.62
CA ASN A 1018 -16.58 -32.95 -21.32
C ASN A 1018 -17.17 -34.35 -21.49
N ALA A 1019 -16.84 -35.27 -20.59
CA ALA A 1019 -17.42 -36.61 -20.52
C ALA A 1019 -18.27 -36.76 -19.25
N TYR A 1020 -19.54 -37.10 -19.43
CA TYR A 1020 -20.53 -37.25 -18.37
C TYR A 1020 -20.88 -38.71 -18.13
N PHE A 1021 -20.74 -39.18 -16.89
CA PHE A 1021 -21.13 -40.52 -16.48
C PHE A 1021 -22.13 -40.48 -15.33
N PHE A 1022 -23.26 -41.18 -15.50
CA PHE A 1022 -24.34 -41.20 -14.52
C PHE A 1022 -25.07 -42.55 -14.55
N GLY A 1023 -25.82 -42.89 -13.52
CA GLY A 1023 -26.59 -44.13 -13.47
C GLY A 1023 -27.90 -44.09 -14.26
N THR A 1024 -28.64 -45.20 -14.22
CA THR A 1024 -29.77 -45.45 -15.14
C THR A 1024 -31.16 -45.12 -14.60
N ASP A 1025 -31.27 -44.64 -13.36
CA ASP A 1025 -32.57 -44.30 -12.77
C ASP A 1025 -33.04 -42.91 -13.21
N ALA A 1026 -33.88 -42.84 -14.24
CA ALA A 1026 -34.37 -41.58 -14.79
C ALA A 1026 -35.15 -40.69 -13.81
N ALA A 1027 -35.62 -41.20 -12.66
CA ALA A 1027 -36.30 -40.39 -11.65
C ALA A 1027 -35.32 -39.60 -10.76
N ARG A 1028 -34.04 -39.98 -10.75
CA ARG A 1028 -33.01 -39.43 -9.85
C ARG A 1028 -31.70 -39.07 -10.56
N GLN A 1029 -31.42 -39.71 -11.69
CA GLN A 1029 -30.15 -39.67 -12.41
C GLN A 1029 -30.35 -39.17 -13.85
N GLY A 1030 -29.45 -38.29 -14.25
CA GLY A 1030 -29.48 -37.61 -15.54
C GLY A 1030 -28.15 -36.91 -15.77
N VAL A 1031 -27.90 -36.45 -17.00
CA VAL A 1031 -26.66 -35.77 -17.37
C VAL A 1031 -26.49 -34.42 -16.66
N GLY A 1032 -27.59 -33.78 -16.24
CA GLY A 1032 -27.51 -32.54 -15.49
C GLY A 1032 -28.83 -32.09 -14.87
N GLN A 1033 -28.76 -31.07 -14.02
CA GLN A 1033 -29.93 -30.36 -13.51
C GLN A 1033 -29.70 -28.85 -13.42
N ALA A 1034 -30.76 -28.06 -13.59
CA ALA A 1034 -30.74 -26.63 -13.30
C ALA A 1034 -31.81 -26.17 -12.30
N GLY A 1035 -31.47 -25.15 -11.50
CA GLY A 1035 -32.41 -24.47 -10.58
C GLY A 1035 -32.56 -25.09 -9.20
N THR A 1036 -33.52 -24.60 -8.42
CA THR A 1036 -33.61 -24.83 -6.96
C THR A 1036 -34.62 -25.91 -6.54
N THR A 1037 -35.18 -26.66 -7.48
CA THR A 1037 -36.19 -27.69 -7.20
C THR A 1037 -35.82 -28.98 -7.90
N ALA A 1038 -35.76 -30.08 -7.15
CA ALA A 1038 -35.52 -31.44 -7.68
C ALA A 1038 -36.48 -31.77 -8.83
N GLY A 1039 -35.96 -32.31 -9.94
CA GLY A 1039 -36.76 -32.74 -11.09
C GLY A 1039 -37.20 -31.62 -12.05
N THR A 1040 -37.16 -30.35 -11.63
CA THR A 1040 -37.41 -29.20 -12.53
C THR A 1040 -36.13 -28.88 -13.31
N ASN A 1041 -36.24 -28.66 -14.62
CA ASN A 1041 -35.08 -28.53 -15.53
C ASN A 1041 -34.06 -29.65 -15.33
N PHE A 1042 -34.57 -30.88 -15.23
CA PHE A 1042 -33.77 -32.09 -15.09
C PHE A 1042 -33.50 -32.68 -16.47
N PHE A 1043 -32.22 -32.85 -16.81
CA PHE A 1043 -31.78 -33.25 -18.14
C PHE A 1043 -31.37 -34.72 -18.12
N THR A 1044 -32.15 -35.56 -18.78
CA THR A 1044 -31.86 -37.00 -18.92
C THR A 1044 -31.01 -37.32 -20.15
N THR A 1045 -30.81 -36.36 -21.06
CA THR A 1045 -30.05 -36.54 -22.31
C THR A 1045 -29.11 -35.35 -22.54
N LEU A 1046 -27.97 -35.61 -23.17
CA LEU A 1046 -26.99 -34.57 -23.50
C LEU A 1046 -27.56 -33.45 -24.40
N PRO A 1047 -28.37 -33.71 -25.45
CA PRO A 1047 -28.96 -32.64 -26.25
C PRO A 1047 -29.82 -31.66 -25.44
N ALA A 1048 -30.50 -32.14 -24.38
CA ALA A 1048 -31.29 -31.28 -23.52
C ALA A 1048 -30.43 -30.38 -22.64
N LEU A 1049 -29.31 -30.90 -22.10
CA LEU A 1049 -28.33 -30.11 -21.37
C LEU A 1049 -27.64 -29.09 -22.29
N ALA A 1050 -27.25 -29.49 -23.51
CA ALA A 1050 -26.63 -28.63 -24.50
C ALA A 1050 -27.53 -27.47 -24.93
N ALA A 1051 -28.83 -27.73 -25.10
CA ALA A 1051 -29.81 -26.67 -25.37
C ALA A 1051 -29.88 -25.65 -24.22
N TYR A 1052 -29.80 -26.11 -22.96
CA TYR A 1052 -29.81 -25.22 -21.80
C TYR A 1052 -28.52 -24.43 -21.65
N SER A 1053 -27.35 -25.09 -21.71
CA SER A 1053 -26.04 -24.45 -21.58
C SER A 1053 -25.74 -23.47 -22.73
N SER A 1054 -26.34 -23.67 -23.91
CA SER A 1054 -26.30 -22.74 -25.04
C SER A 1054 -26.94 -21.38 -24.74
N ILE A 1055 -28.01 -21.34 -23.93
CA ILE A 1055 -28.66 -20.09 -23.50
C ILE A 1055 -27.74 -19.27 -22.57
N LEU A 1056 -26.81 -19.94 -21.89
CA LEU A 1056 -25.87 -19.33 -20.95
C LEU A 1056 -24.58 -18.82 -21.63
N SER A 1057 -24.42 -19.08 -22.92
CA SER A 1057 -23.24 -18.69 -23.70
C SER A 1057 -23.49 -17.42 -24.50
N GLY A 1058 -22.48 -16.54 -24.56
CA GLY A 1058 -22.51 -15.38 -25.46
C GLY A 1058 -22.53 -15.77 -26.95
N ALA A 1059 -21.99 -16.94 -27.29
CA ALA A 1059 -22.00 -17.49 -28.64
C ALA A 1059 -23.33 -18.16 -29.03
N GLY A 1060 -24.27 -18.31 -28.08
CA GLY A 1060 -25.56 -18.97 -28.29
C GLY A 1060 -25.48 -20.47 -28.59
N THR A 1061 -24.28 -21.07 -28.52
CA THR A 1061 -24.03 -22.50 -28.72
C THR A 1061 -23.01 -22.98 -27.70
N ASN A 1062 -23.28 -24.13 -27.08
CA ASN A 1062 -22.44 -24.70 -26.03
C ASN A 1062 -22.66 -26.22 -25.94
N ASP A 1063 -21.65 -26.93 -25.44
CA ASP A 1063 -21.70 -28.36 -25.12
C ASP A 1063 -21.96 -29.31 -26.32
N ASN A 1064 -21.47 -28.93 -27.49
CA ASN A 1064 -21.77 -29.62 -28.76
C ASN A 1064 -20.89 -30.83 -29.06
N ALA A 1065 -19.75 -30.98 -28.38
CA ALA A 1065 -18.78 -32.06 -28.57
C ALA A 1065 -18.54 -32.91 -27.31
N SER A 1066 -19.30 -32.65 -26.25
CA SER A 1066 -19.27 -33.48 -25.05
C SER A 1066 -19.88 -34.86 -25.30
N GLN A 1067 -19.60 -35.79 -24.40
CA GLN A 1067 -20.08 -37.17 -24.47
C GLN A 1067 -20.79 -37.52 -23.17
N ALA A 1068 -21.80 -38.37 -23.24
CA ALA A 1068 -22.58 -38.80 -22.07
C ALA A 1068 -22.81 -40.32 -22.14
N SER A 1069 -22.63 -41.01 -21.02
CA SER A 1069 -22.77 -42.46 -20.93
C SER A 1069 -23.35 -42.89 -19.59
N THR A 1070 -24.12 -43.97 -19.61
CA THR A 1070 -24.56 -44.67 -18.39
C THR A 1070 -23.70 -45.89 -18.04
N ALA A 1071 -22.65 -46.14 -18.83
CA ALA A 1071 -21.68 -47.19 -18.54
C ALA A 1071 -20.82 -46.83 -17.32
N ALA A 1072 -20.08 -47.81 -16.80
CA ALA A 1072 -19.04 -47.53 -15.82
C ALA A 1072 -18.00 -46.56 -16.44
N VAL A 1073 -17.55 -45.61 -15.63
CA VAL A 1073 -16.46 -44.71 -16.00
C VAL A 1073 -15.19 -45.54 -16.20
N PRO A 1074 -14.39 -45.33 -17.27
CA PRO A 1074 -13.22 -46.14 -17.57
C PRO A 1074 -12.01 -45.78 -16.68
N PHE A 1075 -12.20 -45.70 -15.36
CA PHE A 1075 -11.15 -45.49 -14.37
C PHE A 1075 -10.60 -46.82 -13.84
N ILE A 1076 -9.34 -46.85 -13.38
CA ILE A 1076 -8.74 -48.05 -12.76
C ILE A 1076 -9.58 -48.52 -11.56
N SER A 1077 -10.03 -47.60 -10.70
CA SER A 1077 -10.95 -47.91 -9.61
C SER A 1077 -11.82 -46.70 -9.20
N ALA A 1078 -12.62 -46.84 -8.14
CA ALA A 1078 -13.46 -45.74 -7.65
C ALA A 1078 -12.67 -44.56 -7.06
N THR A 1079 -11.45 -44.80 -6.58
CA THR A 1079 -10.56 -43.79 -5.97
C THR A 1079 -9.27 -43.57 -6.75
N ASP A 1080 -8.93 -44.48 -7.67
CA ASP A 1080 -7.82 -44.34 -8.60
C ASP A 1080 -8.39 -43.95 -9.97
N LEU A 1081 -8.31 -42.65 -10.29
CA LEU A 1081 -8.98 -42.04 -11.43
C LEU A 1081 -8.12 -41.94 -12.69
N HIS A 1082 -6.99 -42.66 -12.76
CA HIS A 1082 -6.31 -42.88 -14.03
C HIS A 1082 -7.21 -43.66 -14.98
N LEU A 1083 -7.07 -43.40 -16.27
CA LEU A 1083 -7.79 -44.05 -17.34
C LEU A 1083 -7.31 -45.49 -17.51
N GLN A 1084 -8.26 -46.39 -17.75
CA GLN A 1084 -7.94 -47.76 -18.15
C GLN A 1084 -7.36 -47.77 -19.58
N PRO A 1085 -6.41 -48.68 -19.88
CA PRO A 1085 -5.93 -48.89 -21.25
C PRO A 1085 -7.09 -49.16 -22.22
N GLY A 1086 -7.12 -48.46 -23.35
CA GLY A 1086 -8.19 -48.58 -24.35
C GLY A 1086 -9.45 -47.75 -24.04
N SER A 1087 -9.40 -46.87 -23.04
CA SER A 1087 -10.48 -45.92 -22.76
C SER A 1087 -10.88 -45.13 -24.02
N PRO A 1088 -12.18 -45.00 -24.34
CA PRO A 1088 -12.64 -44.19 -25.47
C PRO A 1088 -12.38 -42.69 -25.27
N LEU A 1089 -12.01 -42.28 -24.06
CA LEU A 1089 -11.71 -40.89 -23.72
C LEU A 1089 -10.26 -40.49 -24.02
N SER A 1090 -9.40 -41.46 -24.33
CA SER A 1090 -7.94 -41.27 -24.46
C SER A 1090 -7.49 -40.40 -25.64
N THR A 1091 -8.38 -40.13 -26.60
CA THR A 1091 -8.09 -39.26 -27.75
C THR A 1091 -9.27 -38.33 -28.08
N ALA A 1092 -10.17 -38.11 -27.11
CA ALA A 1092 -11.45 -37.44 -27.32
C ALA A 1092 -11.45 -35.95 -26.96
N GLY A 1093 -10.38 -35.46 -26.32
CA GLY A 1093 -10.28 -34.10 -25.84
C GLY A 1093 -9.76 -33.14 -26.90
N VAL A 1094 -9.69 -31.85 -26.54
CA VAL A 1094 -9.08 -30.80 -27.35
C VAL A 1094 -7.87 -30.17 -26.64
N PRO A 1095 -6.84 -29.72 -27.36
CA PRO A 1095 -5.72 -29.02 -26.74
C PRO A 1095 -6.15 -27.70 -26.09
N LEU A 1096 -5.83 -27.53 -24.80
CA LEU A 1096 -6.15 -26.32 -24.03
C LEU A 1096 -4.87 -25.54 -23.72
N ALA A 1097 -4.84 -24.26 -24.13
CA ALA A 1097 -3.70 -23.39 -23.88
C ALA A 1097 -3.44 -23.25 -22.37
N GLY A 1098 -2.20 -23.53 -21.95
CA GLY A 1098 -1.78 -23.46 -20.55
C GLY A 1098 -1.91 -24.77 -19.76
N VAL A 1099 -2.49 -25.84 -20.33
CA VAL A 1099 -2.51 -27.18 -19.72
C VAL A 1099 -1.80 -28.16 -20.66
N THR A 1100 -0.47 -28.23 -20.56
CA THR A 1100 0.37 -29.02 -21.48
C THR A 1100 0.80 -30.38 -20.92
N THR A 1101 0.55 -30.61 -19.64
CA THR A 1101 0.81 -31.87 -18.96
C THR A 1101 -0.41 -32.29 -18.15
N ASP A 1102 -0.53 -33.56 -17.83
CA ASP A 1102 -1.58 -34.12 -16.99
C ASP A 1102 -1.16 -34.22 -15.50
N ILE A 1103 -1.81 -35.10 -14.72
CA ILE A 1103 -1.60 -35.27 -13.28
C ILE A 1103 -0.23 -35.87 -12.92
N ASP A 1104 0.29 -36.85 -13.68
CA ASP A 1104 1.61 -37.47 -13.41
C ASP A 1104 2.76 -36.84 -14.19
N ASN A 1105 2.45 -35.76 -14.92
CA ASN A 1105 3.36 -34.91 -15.69
C ASN A 1105 3.73 -35.46 -17.08
N GLU A 1106 2.93 -36.36 -17.63
CA GLU A 1106 2.96 -36.77 -19.03
C GLU A 1106 2.56 -35.59 -19.90
N THR A 1107 3.22 -35.45 -21.05
CA THR A 1107 2.88 -34.40 -22.01
C THR A 1107 1.59 -34.75 -22.73
N ARG A 1108 0.62 -33.83 -22.71
CA ARG A 1108 -0.65 -33.99 -23.43
C ARG A 1108 -0.45 -33.89 -24.94
N SER A 1109 -1.20 -34.68 -25.70
CA SER A 1109 -1.18 -34.62 -27.17
C SER A 1109 -1.57 -33.23 -27.67
N ALA A 1110 -0.77 -32.68 -28.59
CA ALA A 1110 -1.01 -31.35 -29.17
C ALA A 1110 -2.19 -31.32 -30.17
N THR A 1111 -2.80 -32.48 -30.48
CA THR A 1111 -3.91 -32.59 -31.44
C THR A 1111 -5.10 -33.37 -30.90
N THR A 1112 -4.86 -34.39 -30.06
CA THR A 1112 -5.90 -35.31 -29.57
C THR A 1112 -5.61 -35.76 -28.13
N PRO A 1113 -5.63 -34.84 -27.15
CA PRO A 1113 -5.40 -35.20 -25.76
C PRO A 1113 -6.56 -36.04 -25.19
N SER A 1114 -6.30 -36.69 -24.05
CA SER A 1114 -7.32 -37.38 -23.27
C SER A 1114 -8.30 -36.38 -22.62
N ILE A 1115 -9.59 -36.72 -22.56
CA ILE A 1115 -10.55 -36.05 -21.65
C ILE A 1115 -10.27 -36.56 -20.23
N GLY A 1116 -10.20 -35.65 -19.25
CA GLY A 1116 -9.90 -35.94 -17.85
C GLY A 1116 -8.46 -35.59 -17.46
N ALA A 1117 -8.14 -35.87 -16.20
CA ALA A 1117 -6.88 -35.48 -15.55
C ALA A 1117 -5.66 -36.32 -15.89
N ASP A 1118 -5.86 -37.42 -16.62
CA ASP A 1118 -4.84 -38.40 -16.95
C ASP A 1118 -4.72 -38.57 -18.47
N GLU A 1119 -3.49 -38.75 -18.95
CA GLU A 1119 -3.14 -39.12 -20.31
C GLU A 1119 -2.58 -40.55 -20.30
N LEU A 1120 -3.08 -41.44 -21.16
CA LEU A 1120 -2.50 -42.78 -21.23
C LEU A 1120 -1.02 -42.70 -21.64
N PRO A 1121 -0.10 -43.37 -20.92
CA PRO A 1121 1.32 -43.34 -21.26
C PRO A 1121 1.59 -43.76 -22.72
N VAL A 1122 2.43 -43.00 -23.43
CA VAL A 1122 2.84 -43.27 -24.82
C VAL A 1122 4.36 -43.44 -24.96
N GLY A 1123 4.79 -44.17 -26.01
CA GLY A 1123 6.20 -44.22 -26.42
C GLY A 1123 6.60 -42.94 -27.17
N ILE A 1124 7.85 -42.49 -27.04
CA ILE A 1124 8.37 -41.30 -27.74
C ILE A 1124 9.60 -41.69 -28.55
N LEU A 1125 9.52 -41.60 -29.88
CA LEU A 1125 10.61 -41.89 -30.81
C LEU A 1125 11.56 -40.69 -30.94
N ALA A 1126 12.83 -40.90 -30.62
CA ALA A 1126 13.92 -40.00 -31.00
C ALA A 1126 14.88 -40.71 -31.96
N ILE A 1127 15.43 -39.98 -32.94
CA ILE A 1127 16.34 -40.52 -33.96
C ILE A 1127 17.60 -39.67 -34.01
N THR A 1128 18.77 -40.29 -33.84
CA THR A 1128 20.06 -39.59 -33.92
C THR A 1128 21.14 -40.41 -34.61
N PRO A 1129 21.98 -39.81 -35.48
CA PRO A 1129 21.87 -38.44 -36.01
C PRO A 1129 20.77 -38.31 -37.09
N SER A 1130 20.30 -37.08 -37.34
CA SER A 1130 19.46 -36.72 -38.49
C SER A 1130 19.91 -35.33 -39.00
N PRO A 1131 20.57 -35.22 -40.17
CA PRO A 1131 20.83 -36.28 -41.14
C PRO A 1131 21.91 -37.29 -40.72
N VAL A 1132 21.87 -38.50 -41.27
CA VAL A 1132 23.00 -39.42 -41.34
C VAL A 1132 23.85 -39.03 -42.55
N ASP A 1133 25.00 -38.42 -42.31
CA ASP A 1133 25.85 -37.85 -43.36
C ASP A 1133 27.03 -38.76 -43.71
N PHE A 1134 27.06 -39.21 -44.97
CA PHE A 1134 28.11 -40.05 -45.54
C PHE A 1134 29.30 -39.24 -46.08
N THR A 1135 29.24 -37.91 -46.07
CA THR A 1135 30.29 -37.00 -46.55
C THR A 1135 30.64 -37.25 -48.04
N ASN A 1136 31.89 -37.02 -48.44
CA ASN A 1136 32.37 -37.21 -49.81
C ASN A 1136 32.74 -38.68 -50.07
N VAL A 1137 32.06 -39.31 -51.03
CA VAL A 1137 32.35 -40.66 -51.50
C VAL A 1137 32.67 -40.61 -52.99
N VAL A 1138 33.78 -41.23 -53.40
CA VAL A 1138 34.20 -41.23 -54.81
C VAL A 1138 33.13 -41.89 -55.68
N VAL A 1139 32.80 -41.29 -56.83
CA VAL A 1139 31.83 -41.86 -57.78
C VAL A 1139 32.23 -43.29 -58.17
N GLY A 1140 31.31 -44.23 -58.01
CA GLY A 1140 31.53 -45.66 -58.22
C GLY A 1140 32.04 -46.46 -57.01
N ALA A 1141 32.33 -45.80 -55.87
CA ALA A 1141 32.65 -46.45 -54.60
C ALA A 1141 31.44 -46.46 -53.64
N THR A 1142 31.46 -47.35 -52.64
CA THR A 1142 30.47 -47.43 -51.56
C THR A 1142 31.08 -46.96 -50.24
N SER A 1143 30.35 -46.14 -49.48
CA SER A 1143 30.75 -45.65 -48.17
C SER A 1143 30.88 -46.78 -47.12
N ALA A 1144 31.55 -46.49 -46.00
CA ALA A 1144 31.32 -47.26 -44.78
C ALA A 1144 29.85 -47.13 -44.34
N ALA A 1145 29.33 -48.16 -43.67
CA ALA A 1145 27.97 -48.14 -43.14
C ALA A 1145 27.87 -47.17 -41.95
N GLN A 1146 26.84 -46.32 -41.94
CA GLN A 1146 26.53 -45.43 -40.82
C GLN A 1146 25.16 -45.76 -40.23
N ALA A 1147 25.00 -45.55 -38.92
CA ALA A 1147 23.80 -45.91 -38.18
C ALA A 1147 22.94 -44.69 -37.83
N ALA A 1148 21.63 -44.82 -38.00
CA ALA A 1148 20.64 -44.04 -37.27
C ALA A 1148 20.23 -44.82 -36.01
N THR A 1149 20.32 -44.20 -34.83
CA THR A 1149 19.87 -44.76 -33.55
C THR A 1149 18.46 -44.30 -33.26
N LEU A 1150 17.53 -45.25 -33.17
CA LEU A 1150 16.14 -45.05 -32.77
C LEU A 1150 16.04 -45.33 -31.26
N SER A 1151 15.60 -44.37 -30.46
CA SER A 1151 15.40 -44.53 -29.02
C SER A 1151 13.97 -44.25 -28.60
N ASN A 1152 13.53 -44.93 -27.54
CA ASN A 1152 12.26 -44.65 -26.88
C ASN A 1152 12.51 -43.86 -25.59
N SER A 1153 12.20 -42.56 -25.60
CA SER A 1153 12.27 -41.70 -24.41
C SER A 1153 10.94 -41.57 -23.68
N GLY A 1154 9.88 -42.26 -24.12
CA GLY A 1154 8.56 -42.25 -23.50
C GLY A 1154 8.38 -43.30 -22.40
N ALA A 1155 7.22 -43.24 -21.75
CA ALA A 1155 6.87 -44.12 -20.61
C ALA A 1155 6.15 -45.42 -21.03
N ALA A 1156 5.74 -45.57 -22.29
CA ALA A 1156 5.17 -46.81 -22.83
C ALA A 1156 6.02 -47.44 -23.95
N PRO A 1157 5.87 -48.74 -24.25
CA PRO A 1157 6.58 -49.41 -25.34
C PRO A 1157 6.32 -48.77 -26.72
N LEU A 1158 7.40 -48.42 -27.42
CA LEU A 1158 7.38 -47.84 -28.76
C LEU A 1158 7.58 -48.93 -29.81
N THR A 1159 6.57 -49.20 -30.62
CA THR A 1159 6.62 -50.14 -31.74
C THR A 1159 6.78 -49.39 -33.06
N ILE A 1160 7.90 -49.63 -33.75
CA ILE A 1160 8.14 -49.18 -35.13
C ILE A 1160 7.57 -50.24 -36.06
N SER A 1161 6.57 -49.88 -36.86
CA SER A 1161 5.87 -50.80 -37.76
C SER A 1161 6.40 -50.80 -39.19
N ALA A 1162 6.94 -49.67 -39.65
CA ALA A 1162 7.50 -49.54 -41.01
C ALA A 1162 8.56 -48.43 -41.12
N LEU A 1163 9.47 -48.60 -42.08
CA LEU A 1163 10.43 -47.60 -42.56
C LEU A 1163 10.30 -47.54 -44.08
N SER A 1164 10.35 -46.34 -44.68
CA SER A 1164 10.42 -46.22 -46.14
C SER A 1164 11.74 -46.79 -46.67
N ALA A 1165 11.70 -47.52 -47.78
CA ALA A 1165 12.89 -48.12 -48.35
C ALA A 1165 13.92 -47.07 -48.81
N ALA A 1166 15.20 -47.27 -48.47
CA ALA A 1166 16.28 -46.51 -49.07
C ALA A 1166 16.40 -46.82 -50.57
N SER A 1167 16.62 -45.79 -51.39
CA SER A 1167 16.78 -45.91 -52.84
C SER A 1167 18.17 -45.45 -53.25
N ALA A 1168 18.72 -46.07 -54.28
CA ALA A 1168 20.01 -45.67 -54.84
C ALA A 1168 20.05 -44.14 -55.07
N PRO A 1169 21.11 -43.44 -54.63
CA PRO A 1169 22.41 -43.98 -54.20
C PRO A 1169 22.52 -44.49 -52.75
N PHE A 1170 21.47 -44.45 -51.93
CA PHE A 1170 21.48 -45.01 -50.57
C PHE A 1170 20.97 -46.46 -50.52
N ALA A 1171 21.47 -47.26 -49.58
CA ALA A 1171 20.98 -48.61 -49.32
C ALA A 1171 21.00 -48.92 -47.82
N GLN A 1172 19.90 -49.47 -47.29
CA GLN A 1172 19.86 -50.02 -45.94
C GLN A 1172 20.61 -51.35 -45.91
N VAL A 1173 21.57 -51.51 -45.01
CA VAL A 1173 22.49 -52.66 -44.97
C VAL A 1173 22.42 -53.48 -43.69
N GLY A 1174 21.62 -53.06 -42.70
CA GLY A 1174 21.40 -53.82 -41.47
C GLY A 1174 20.97 -52.96 -40.28
N GLY A 1175 21.44 -53.34 -39.10
CA GLY A 1175 21.13 -52.71 -37.81
C GLY A 1175 20.62 -53.72 -36.77
N THR A 1176 20.53 -53.31 -35.50
CA THR A 1176 19.99 -54.19 -34.43
C THR A 1176 18.47 -54.32 -34.48
N CYS A 1177 17.77 -53.45 -35.22
CA CYS A 1177 16.32 -53.48 -35.39
C CYS A 1177 15.85 -53.37 -36.85
N SER A 1178 16.64 -53.89 -37.80
CA SER A 1178 16.31 -53.83 -39.23
C SER A 1178 15.14 -54.71 -39.67
N ALA A 1179 14.62 -55.59 -38.79
CA ALA A 1179 13.40 -56.36 -39.02
C ALA A 1179 12.21 -55.65 -38.35
N LEU A 1180 11.21 -55.27 -39.15
CA LEU A 1180 10.01 -54.58 -38.70
C LEU A 1180 8.79 -55.53 -38.79
N PRO A 1181 7.81 -55.43 -37.86
CA PRO A 1181 7.75 -54.48 -36.75
C PRO A 1181 8.73 -54.82 -35.60
N ILE A 1182 9.20 -53.80 -34.88
CA ILE A 1182 10.08 -53.93 -33.70
C ILE A 1182 9.56 -53.08 -32.54
N THR A 1183 9.64 -53.58 -31.31
CA THR A 1183 9.28 -52.84 -30.09
C THR A 1183 10.53 -52.42 -29.32
N ILE A 1184 10.62 -51.14 -28.98
CA ILE A 1184 11.64 -50.50 -28.18
C ILE A 1184 11.00 -50.15 -26.83
N ASN A 1185 11.39 -50.85 -25.77
CA ASN A 1185 10.89 -50.58 -24.42
C ASN A 1185 11.31 -49.18 -23.93
N PRO A 1186 10.60 -48.58 -22.96
CA PRO A 1186 11.02 -47.32 -22.33
C PRO A 1186 12.49 -47.30 -21.95
N GLY A 1187 13.21 -46.22 -22.30
CA GLY A 1187 14.63 -46.04 -22.03
C GLY A 1187 15.59 -46.89 -22.90
N SER A 1188 15.06 -47.74 -23.79
CA SER A 1188 15.87 -48.57 -24.70
C SER A 1188 16.11 -47.89 -26.05
N ASN A 1189 17.03 -48.43 -26.83
CA ASN A 1189 17.33 -47.99 -28.20
C ASN A 1189 17.70 -49.15 -29.11
N CYS A 1190 17.70 -48.90 -30.42
CA CYS A 1190 18.16 -49.81 -31.45
C CYS A 1190 18.71 -49.03 -32.65
N THR A 1191 19.41 -49.68 -33.59
CA THR A 1191 20.03 -49.01 -34.75
C THR A 1191 19.53 -49.56 -36.08
N ILE A 1192 19.51 -48.69 -37.09
CA ILE A 1192 19.35 -49.01 -38.52
C ILE A 1192 20.55 -48.47 -39.28
N THR A 1193 21.22 -49.30 -40.08
CA THR A 1193 22.44 -48.91 -40.81
C THR A 1193 22.22 -48.75 -42.30
N TYR A 1194 22.84 -47.72 -42.89
CA TYR A 1194 22.76 -47.35 -44.29
C TYR A 1194 24.15 -47.18 -44.91
N THR A 1195 24.26 -47.27 -46.23
CA THR A 1195 25.45 -46.96 -47.04
C THR A 1195 25.08 -46.02 -48.19
N PHE A 1196 26.08 -45.34 -48.75
CA PHE A 1196 25.93 -44.42 -49.88
C PHE A 1196 26.91 -44.80 -51.02
N SER A 1197 26.38 -44.98 -52.23
CA SER A 1197 27.11 -45.38 -53.45
C SER A 1197 26.78 -44.45 -54.63
N PRO A 1198 27.44 -43.28 -54.74
CA PRO A 1198 27.13 -42.31 -55.78
C PRO A 1198 27.53 -42.77 -57.18
N ALA A 1199 26.60 -42.69 -58.14
CA ALA A 1199 26.84 -43.00 -59.56
C ALA A 1199 27.22 -41.76 -60.41
N ALA A 1200 27.13 -40.55 -59.83
CA ALA A 1200 27.46 -39.28 -60.47
C ALA A 1200 28.02 -38.28 -59.45
N LEU A 1201 28.69 -37.24 -59.92
CA LEU A 1201 29.18 -36.15 -59.09
C LEU A 1201 28.01 -35.32 -58.51
N GLY A 1202 28.17 -34.83 -57.29
CA GLY A 1202 27.22 -33.92 -56.64
C GLY A 1202 26.53 -34.52 -55.42
N SER A 1203 25.75 -33.69 -54.73
CA SER A 1203 25.02 -34.06 -53.51
C SER A 1203 23.80 -34.93 -53.80
N ALA A 1204 23.59 -35.95 -52.98
CA ALA A 1204 22.36 -36.73 -52.90
C ALA A 1204 21.78 -36.62 -51.48
N SER A 1205 20.45 -36.57 -51.40
CA SER A 1205 19.71 -36.62 -50.13
C SER A 1205 18.47 -37.48 -50.29
N GLN A 1206 18.11 -38.21 -49.23
CA GLN A 1206 16.87 -38.98 -49.15
C GLN A 1206 16.29 -38.89 -47.73
N THR A 1207 15.00 -38.57 -47.61
CA THR A 1207 14.27 -38.68 -46.34
C THR A 1207 13.74 -40.10 -46.15
N ILE A 1208 14.03 -40.70 -44.99
CA ILE A 1208 13.48 -41.97 -44.56
C ILE A 1208 12.32 -41.71 -43.59
N SER A 1209 11.10 -42.04 -43.99
CA SER A 1209 9.91 -41.95 -43.13
C SER A 1209 9.81 -43.14 -42.18
N VAL A 1210 9.42 -42.89 -40.93
CA VAL A 1210 9.24 -43.88 -39.86
C VAL A 1210 7.78 -43.92 -39.43
N THR A 1211 7.17 -45.11 -39.44
CA THR A 1211 5.83 -45.34 -38.90
C THR A 1211 5.95 -46.03 -37.55
N SER A 1212 5.34 -45.47 -36.51
CA SER A 1212 5.35 -46.03 -35.15
C SER A 1212 4.03 -45.79 -34.42
N ASN A 1213 3.82 -46.46 -33.27
CA ASN A 1213 2.70 -46.22 -32.36
C ASN A 1213 2.98 -45.10 -31.32
N GLY A 1214 4.15 -44.45 -31.38
CA GLY A 1214 4.54 -43.40 -30.45
C GLY A 1214 4.48 -42.02 -31.07
N THR A 1215 4.83 -41.01 -30.28
CA THR A 1215 4.99 -39.61 -30.71
C THR A 1215 6.48 -39.30 -30.97
N GLY A 1216 6.82 -38.09 -31.42
CA GLY A 1216 8.22 -37.69 -31.65
C GLY A 1216 8.61 -37.67 -33.14
N ALA A 1217 9.84 -38.09 -33.46
CA ALA A 1217 10.36 -38.05 -34.82
C ALA A 1217 9.57 -38.97 -35.77
N THR A 1218 9.21 -38.47 -36.96
CA THR A 1218 8.49 -39.22 -37.99
C THR A 1218 9.35 -39.54 -39.23
N SER A 1219 10.57 -39.00 -39.28
CA SER A 1219 11.52 -39.24 -40.35
C SER A 1219 12.94 -38.82 -39.94
N PHE A 1220 13.93 -39.21 -40.73
CA PHE A 1220 15.30 -38.69 -40.68
C PHE A 1220 15.90 -38.68 -42.09
N ASP A 1221 16.89 -37.83 -42.32
CA ASP A 1221 17.51 -37.67 -43.64
C ASP A 1221 18.81 -38.48 -43.77
N LEU A 1222 19.11 -38.94 -44.99
CA LEU A 1222 20.39 -39.49 -45.41
C LEU A 1222 21.02 -38.49 -46.39
N THR A 1223 22.28 -38.12 -46.20
CA THR A 1223 22.98 -37.18 -47.11
C THR A 1223 24.35 -37.71 -47.51
N GLY A 1224 24.81 -37.38 -48.71
CA GLY A 1224 26.17 -37.70 -49.16
C GLY A 1224 26.51 -36.98 -50.46
N ILE A 1225 27.81 -36.90 -50.80
CA ILE A 1225 28.29 -36.22 -52.01
C ILE A 1225 29.14 -37.17 -52.84
N GLY A 1226 28.77 -37.37 -54.12
CA GLY A 1226 29.62 -38.01 -55.11
C GLY A 1226 30.78 -37.11 -55.51
N ALA A 1227 32.01 -37.50 -55.18
CA ALA A 1227 33.23 -36.76 -55.48
C ALA A 1227 34.02 -37.40 -56.62
N GLY A 1228 34.76 -36.58 -57.38
CA GLY A 1228 35.65 -37.08 -58.44
C GLY A 1228 36.84 -37.79 -57.82
N GLY A 1229 37.30 -38.89 -58.43
CA GLY A 1229 38.57 -39.50 -58.05
C GLY A 1229 39.72 -38.50 -58.23
N PRO A 1230 40.84 -38.63 -57.48
CA PRO A 1230 41.94 -37.69 -57.56
C PRO A 1230 42.51 -37.66 -58.99
N VAL A 1231 42.42 -36.53 -59.67
CA VAL A 1231 43.07 -36.30 -60.97
C VAL A 1231 44.44 -35.69 -60.71
N ASP A 1232 45.46 -36.39 -61.19
CA ASP A 1232 46.89 -36.02 -61.14
C ASP A 1232 47.14 -34.68 -61.85
N GLN A 1233 47.84 -33.78 -61.17
CA GLN A 1233 48.19 -32.45 -61.67
C GLN A 1233 49.42 -32.51 -62.56
N SER A 1234 49.23 -32.45 -63.89
CA SER A 1234 50.18 -31.80 -64.79
C SER A 1234 49.48 -31.47 -66.12
N ASP A 1235 49.17 -30.21 -66.38
CA ASP A 1235 49.98 -29.40 -67.29
C ASP A 1235 49.38 -28.00 -67.51
N GLN A 1236 50.27 -27.00 -67.44
CA GLN A 1236 50.21 -25.60 -67.87
C GLN A 1236 49.02 -24.71 -67.45
N LEU A 1237 49.23 -23.72 -66.58
CA LEU A 1237 49.91 -22.43 -66.85
C LEU A 1237 49.31 -21.61 -67.99
N GLY A 1238 48.76 -20.46 -67.62
CA GLY A 1238 48.96 -19.22 -68.37
C GLY A 1238 47.68 -18.45 -68.71
N LEU A 1239 47.27 -17.53 -67.83
CA LEU A 1239 47.17 -16.09 -68.15
C LEU A 1239 46.64 -15.29 -66.95
N ARG A 1240 47.55 -14.49 -66.37
CA ARG A 1240 47.43 -13.07 -65.94
C ARG A 1240 46.02 -12.46 -65.99
N SER A 1241 45.57 -11.55 -65.14
CA SER A 1241 46.15 -10.67 -64.11
C SER A 1241 45.03 -9.69 -63.73
N GLY A 1242 44.93 -9.27 -62.48
CA GLY A 1242 44.25 -8.02 -62.10
C GLY A 1242 43.55 -8.15 -60.76
N HIS A 1243 44.25 -7.83 -59.66
CA HIS A 1243 44.08 -6.57 -58.92
C HIS A 1243 42.74 -6.54 -58.16
N GLY A 1244 42.64 -6.48 -56.84
CA GLY A 1244 43.59 -6.10 -55.80
C GLY A 1244 42.79 -5.41 -54.70
N GLY A 1245 42.80 -5.98 -53.49
CA GLY A 1245 42.54 -5.26 -52.25
C GLY A 1245 41.09 -4.97 -51.81
N PRO A 1246 40.91 -4.43 -50.60
CA PRO A 1246 40.69 -5.29 -49.43
C PRO A 1246 39.60 -4.79 -48.45
N VAL A 1247 39.16 -5.70 -47.55
CA VAL A 1247 38.97 -5.53 -46.09
C VAL A 1247 38.16 -4.32 -45.58
N GLN A 1248 37.06 -4.56 -44.85
CA GLN A 1248 37.01 -4.27 -43.40
C GLN A 1248 35.75 -4.77 -42.67
N CYS A 1249 35.98 -5.26 -41.44
CA CYS A 1249 35.06 -5.44 -40.33
C CYS A 1249 34.39 -4.14 -39.88
N GLN A 1250 33.23 -4.25 -39.21
CA GLN A 1250 32.92 -3.82 -37.83
C GLN A 1250 31.40 -3.92 -37.62
N SER A 1251 30.88 -4.69 -36.66
CA SER A 1251 30.63 -4.36 -35.24
C SER A 1251 29.77 -3.12 -35.00
N ASP A 1252 28.58 -3.32 -34.44
CA ASP A 1252 28.05 -2.69 -33.20
C ASP A 1252 26.60 -3.22 -33.00
N ARG A 1253 26.23 -3.77 -31.82
CA ARG A 1253 25.69 -3.08 -30.62
C ARG A 1253 24.60 -2.03 -30.97
N HIS A 1254 23.40 -1.96 -30.37
CA HIS A 1254 22.92 -2.27 -29.02
C HIS A 1254 21.36 -2.27 -29.00
N ALA A 1255 20.78 -2.91 -27.98
CA ALA A 1255 19.58 -2.56 -27.19
C ALA A 1255 18.14 -2.54 -27.78
N GLU A 1256 17.28 -3.42 -27.22
CA GLU A 1256 15.97 -3.16 -26.54
C GLU A 1256 15.18 -1.88 -26.88
N GLN A 1257 13.90 -2.01 -27.32
CA GLN A 1257 12.69 -1.99 -26.46
C GLN A 1257 11.37 -1.83 -27.27
N HIS A 1258 10.32 -2.51 -26.78
CA HIS A 1258 8.86 -2.30 -26.92
C HIS A 1258 8.12 -2.62 -28.23
N GLY A 1259 7.12 -3.50 -28.06
CA GLY A 1259 6.07 -3.93 -28.97
C GLY A 1259 5.38 -5.16 -28.39
#